data_AF-A0AAE4FHR8-F1
#
_entry.id   AF-A0AAE4FHR8-F1
#
_cell.length_a   1.000
_cell.length_b   1.000
_cell.length_c   1.000
_cell.angle_alpha   90.00
_cell.angle_beta   90.00
_cell.angle_gamma   90.00
#
_symmetry.space_group_name_H-M   'P 1'
#
loop_
_entity.id
_entity.type
_entity.pdbx_description
1 polymer ?
#
loop_
_entity_poly.entity_id
_entity_poly.type
_entity_poly.pdbx_seq_one_letter_code
_entity_poly.pdbx_strand_id
1 'polypeptide(L)'
;MDQGLYGFRQFGYVIDNFSSVFLYHHWLVLFVIWAFFVLMVSIIFRSLNHVIFIGMSDDDREDSRNVEVNGKRQKRGVFASMQYDKPYFSLLLLRQAGFFIKILLIFIIAFMTAFFIVTLISAFFDIDYVITPYKTQYYLLTKTNMYGLSIILVGSLVGYIVSAFLYHSFIKPFFGEIDLIFNEEAISRRESSKMRDDKLTDIRNFNFKDSINYNPVDYFHEAKSKKSIFLGIDENNKPILIPKLKWDETNIQVIGKMGSGKGVLSTVALVQCVELYNDINIIFDPKNDEWAYHVFKHFFKDDLLYIDLNRGQLPQVNPFKGANSDEINELLVASFGLGEKGTDADFYKTGDRKVCRDLSQNFTQGTDLRGLLSIALNENFRKSYDRTGENFFNLLEELGQLDSISAHDGIDLVDILNNQNKKIIYITGSLRDEVVVKAQKMLFLRMVQILEKRNRNKDVTHVNIMLDEIKYLISKSALEAMGTLRDKKANILFTHQSRGDLEVSTKEIDGQTARKVIEDSAGLRWIYRTDNYESAKWASDFTAGGLVDVERRNLSVNQSNVEMASKEATIFKQKANYIDISVIQNLPSRCGLIVGDGQLARLAYSSPILVEKSDKCVTSFETQAISSREFLASIRETNDKPKTASDKKVKNNRNTKPVDNPQSGTMVNRERVNSAVDADRVDSVMAELIMPDDNHGDNYHEHS
;
A
#
# COMPACT_ATOMS: atom_id res chain seq x y z
N MET A 1 -67.29 -12.13 -72.10
CA MET A 1 -66.98 -10.74 -72.51
C MET A 1 -67.30 -9.74 -71.39
N ASP A 2 -68.39 -9.92 -70.62
CA ASP A 2 -68.77 -8.98 -69.55
C ASP A 2 -67.85 -8.93 -68.31
N GLN A 3 -67.19 -10.02 -67.92
CA GLN A 3 -66.24 -9.99 -66.79
C GLN A 3 -64.95 -9.21 -67.12
N GLY A 4 -64.52 -9.19 -68.38
CA GLY A 4 -63.36 -8.41 -68.83
C GLY A 4 -63.63 -6.90 -68.85
N LEU A 5 -64.84 -6.49 -69.23
CA LEU A 5 -65.27 -5.09 -69.18
C LEU A 5 -65.41 -4.57 -67.74
N TYR A 6 -65.84 -5.43 -66.80
CA TYR A 6 -65.95 -5.06 -65.38
C TYR A 6 -64.58 -4.81 -64.75
N GLY A 7 -63.60 -5.68 -65.02
CA GLY A 7 -62.21 -5.50 -64.56
C GLY A 7 -61.56 -4.22 -65.11
N PHE A 8 -61.79 -3.91 -66.39
CA PHE A 8 -61.29 -2.67 -67.01
C PHE A 8 -61.89 -1.40 -66.38
N ARG A 9 -63.19 -1.39 -66.05
CA ARG A 9 -63.82 -0.25 -65.38
C ARG A 9 -63.35 -0.04 -63.94
N GLN A 10 -63.16 -1.12 -63.19
CA GLN A 10 -62.61 -1.06 -61.83
C GLN A 10 -61.16 -0.55 -61.85
N PHE A 11 -60.35 -1.00 -62.82
CA PHE A 11 -58.99 -0.52 -63.00
C PHE A 11 -58.94 0.97 -63.36
N GLY A 12 -59.81 1.43 -64.25
CA GLY A 12 -59.96 2.86 -64.58
C GLY A 12 -60.31 3.71 -63.35
N TYR A 13 -61.24 3.24 -62.50
CA TYR A 13 -61.61 3.95 -61.27
C TYR A 13 -60.44 4.10 -60.27
N VAL A 14 -59.58 3.09 -60.17
CA VAL A 14 -58.38 3.14 -59.31
C VAL A 14 -57.35 4.13 -59.87
N ILE A 15 -57.12 4.13 -61.18
CA ILE A 15 -56.24 5.10 -61.85
C ILE A 15 -56.77 6.53 -61.68
N ASP A 16 -58.07 6.75 -61.84
CA ASP A 16 -58.69 8.06 -61.68
C ASP A 16 -58.55 8.58 -60.25
N ASN A 17 -58.78 7.73 -59.25
CA ASN A 17 -58.58 8.09 -57.86
C ASN A 17 -57.11 8.41 -57.57
N PHE A 18 -56.16 7.59 -58.02
CA PHE A 18 -54.73 7.84 -57.85
C PHE A 18 -54.30 9.18 -58.49
N SER A 19 -54.65 9.36 -59.77
CA SER A 19 -54.30 10.56 -60.53
C SER A 19 -54.97 11.81 -59.94
N SER A 20 -56.18 11.68 -59.41
CA SER A 20 -56.86 12.78 -58.72
C SER A 20 -56.21 13.21 -57.41
N VAL A 21 -55.49 12.32 -56.73
CA VAL A 21 -54.82 12.62 -55.45
C VAL A 21 -53.40 13.12 -55.68
N PHE A 22 -52.68 12.60 -56.66
CA PHE A 22 -51.24 12.87 -56.82
C PHE A 22 -50.87 13.75 -58.02
N LEU A 23 -51.76 13.90 -59.01
CA LEU A 23 -51.39 14.42 -60.33
C LEU A 23 -52.27 15.56 -60.84
N TYR A 24 -53.59 15.54 -60.60
CA TYR A 24 -54.53 16.53 -61.13
C TYR A 24 -54.83 17.66 -60.16
N HIS A 25 -53.79 18.45 -59.88
CA HIS A 25 -53.88 19.60 -59.00
C HIS A 25 -53.21 20.85 -59.59
N HIS A 26 -53.54 22.01 -59.02
CA HIS A 26 -52.81 23.25 -59.28
C HIS A 26 -51.32 23.09 -58.90
N TRP A 27 -50.44 23.78 -59.61
CA TRP A 27 -48.99 23.60 -59.50
C TRP A 27 -48.44 23.76 -58.07
N LEU A 28 -48.96 24.71 -57.28
CA LEU A 28 -48.60 24.87 -55.86
C LEU A 28 -48.89 23.62 -55.03
N VAL A 29 -50.03 22.99 -55.28
CA VAL A 29 -50.46 21.79 -54.55
C VAL A 29 -49.61 20.59 -54.98
N LEU A 30 -49.26 20.48 -56.27
CA LEU A 30 -48.33 19.46 -56.78
C LEU A 30 -46.95 19.57 -56.12
N PHE A 31 -46.41 20.78 -55.97
CA PHE A 31 -45.16 21.00 -55.27
C PHE A 31 -45.20 20.44 -53.84
N VAL A 32 -46.24 20.79 -53.06
CA VAL A 32 -46.37 20.37 -51.65
C VAL A 32 -46.53 18.86 -51.54
N ILE A 33 -47.40 18.26 -52.35
CA ILE A 33 -47.65 16.80 -52.33
C ILE A 33 -46.35 16.04 -52.58
N TRP A 34 -45.61 16.40 -53.64
CA TRP A 34 -44.39 15.66 -54.02
C TRP A 34 -43.20 15.97 -53.11
N ALA A 35 -43.09 17.20 -52.60
CA ALA A 35 -42.10 17.52 -51.57
C ALA A 35 -42.33 16.70 -50.30
N PHE A 36 -43.57 16.62 -49.81
CA PHE A 36 -43.90 15.86 -48.61
C PHE A 36 -43.76 14.35 -48.83
N PHE A 37 -44.22 13.83 -49.97
CA PHE A 37 -44.12 12.42 -50.31
C PHE A 37 -42.66 11.96 -50.36
N VAL A 38 -41.80 12.66 -51.10
CA VAL A 38 -40.38 12.30 -51.20
C VAL A 38 -39.67 12.48 -49.87
N LEU A 39 -40.02 13.50 -49.09
CA LEU A 39 -39.49 13.69 -47.75
C LEU A 39 -39.79 12.46 -46.87
N MET A 40 -41.06 12.06 -46.78
CA MET A 40 -41.49 10.92 -45.96
C MET A 40 -40.83 9.62 -46.42
N VAL A 41 -40.86 9.33 -47.73
CA VAL A 41 -40.26 8.12 -48.28
C VAL A 41 -38.75 8.06 -48.03
N SER A 42 -38.04 9.18 -48.24
CA SER A 42 -36.58 9.24 -48.03
C SER A 42 -36.22 9.08 -46.55
N ILE A 43 -36.95 9.73 -45.63
CA ILE A 43 -36.75 9.57 -44.18
C ILE A 43 -36.96 8.11 -43.77
N ILE A 44 -38.08 7.50 -44.18
CA ILE A 44 -38.40 6.12 -43.82
C ILE A 44 -37.33 5.18 -44.39
N PHE A 45 -36.94 5.36 -45.65
CA PHE A 45 -35.94 4.50 -46.28
C PHE A 45 -34.57 4.57 -45.58
N ARG A 46 -34.12 5.77 -45.20
CA ARG A 46 -32.86 5.96 -44.44
C ARG A 46 -32.95 5.35 -43.04
N SER A 47 -34.08 5.55 -42.36
CA SER A 47 -34.32 4.99 -41.03
C SER A 47 -34.31 3.45 -41.05
N LEU A 48 -34.98 2.83 -42.02
CA LEU A 48 -34.98 1.37 -42.19
C LEU A 48 -33.59 0.82 -42.50
N ASN A 49 -32.76 1.57 -43.25
CA ASN A 49 -31.36 1.18 -43.49
C ASN A 49 -30.51 1.20 -42.22
N HIS A 50 -30.85 2.03 -41.24
CA HIS A 50 -30.21 2.04 -39.93
C HIS A 50 -30.68 0.84 -39.10
N VAL A 51 -32.00 0.67 -38.97
CA VAL A 51 -32.64 -0.44 -38.22
C VAL A 51 -32.10 -1.83 -38.61
N ILE A 52 -31.85 -2.07 -39.90
CA ILE A 52 -31.34 -3.37 -40.38
C ILE A 52 -29.95 -3.71 -39.82
N PHE A 53 -29.12 -2.71 -39.49
CA PHE A 53 -27.75 -2.88 -39.01
C PHE A 53 -27.54 -2.28 -37.61
N ILE A 54 -28.64 -2.03 -36.88
CA ILE A 54 -28.61 -1.40 -35.57
C ILE A 54 -27.78 -2.24 -34.59
N GLY A 55 -26.87 -1.62 -33.83
CA GLY A 55 -25.93 -2.31 -32.96
C GLY A 55 -24.74 -2.99 -33.65
N MET A 56 -24.48 -2.76 -34.94
CA MET A 56 -23.22 -3.15 -35.60
C MET A 56 -22.30 -1.93 -35.79
N SER A 57 -20.98 -2.13 -35.70
CA SER A 57 -20.00 -1.13 -36.13
C SER A 57 -19.93 -1.02 -37.65
N ASP A 58 -19.27 0.03 -38.16
CA ASP A 58 -19.11 0.22 -39.60
C ASP A 58 -18.24 -0.86 -40.24
N ASP A 59 -17.17 -1.28 -39.54
CA ASP A 59 -16.30 -2.38 -39.96
C ASP A 59 -17.08 -3.71 -40.00
N ASP A 60 -17.81 -4.02 -38.92
CA ASP A 60 -18.65 -5.22 -38.85
C ASP A 60 -19.71 -5.24 -39.95
N ARG A 61 -20.21 -4.07 -40.35
CA ARG A 61 -21.20 -3.93 -41.40
C ARG A 61 -20.60 -4.18 -42.78
N GLU A 62 -19.40 -3.65 -43.05
CA GLU A 62 -18.71 -3.92 -44.31
C GLU A 62 -18.41 -5.42 -44.46
N ASP A 63 -17.94 -6.04 -43.39
CA ASP A 63 -17.67 -7.48 -43.33
C ASP A 63 -18.95 -8.32 -43.37
N SER A 64 -20.06 -7.86 -42.78
CA SER A 64 -21.34 -8.57 -42.84
C SER A 64 -21.87 -8.70 -44.27
N ARG A 65 -21.59 -7.70 -45.10
CA ARG A 65 -22.08 -7.60 -46.49
C ARG A 65 -21.21 -8.36 -47.48
N ASN A 66 -19.98 -8.69 -47.11
CA ASN A 66 -19.01 -9.28 -48.01
C ASN A 66 -18.54 -10.63 -47.48
N VAL A 67 -18.29 -11.57 -48.38
CA VAL A 67 -17.62 -12.83 -48.06
C VAL A 67 -16.49 -12.99 -49.05
N GLU A 68 -15.31 -13.32 -48.54
CA GLU A 68 -14.17 -13.61 -49.38
C GLU A 68 -14.21 -15.06 -49.84
N VAL A 69 -14.34 -15.27 -51.15
CA VAL A 69 -14.36 -16.60 -51.77
C VAL A 69 -13.28 -16.60 -52.85
N ASN A 70 -12.24 -17.42 -52.68
CA ASN A 70 -11.09 -17.50 -53.59
C ASN A 70 -10.41 -16.14 -53.85
N GLY A 71 -10.19 -15.34 -52.80
CA GLY A 71 -9.53 -14.03 -52.89
C GLY A 71 -10.35 -12.94 -53.59
N LYS A 72 -11.65 -13.18 -53.84
CA LYS A 72 -12.58 -12.19 -54.40
C LYS A 72 -13.72 -11.92 -53.43
N ARG A 73 -14.00 -10.63 -53.16
CA ARG A 73 -15.13 -10.18 -52.35
C ARG A 73 -16.45 -10.42 -53.11
N GLN A 74 -17.33 -11.26 -52.55
CA GLN A 74 -18.69 -11.49 -53.03
C GLN A 74 -19.72 -10.95 -52.03
N LYS A 75 -20.87 -10.45 -52.51
CA LYS A 75 -21.92 -9.93 -51.63
C LYS A 75 -22.67 -11.08 -50.94
N ARG A 76 -22.79 -10.99 -49.62
CA ARG A 76 -23.57 -11.91 -48.79
C ARG A 76 -25.07 -11.60 -48.89
N GLY A 77 -25.90 -12.62 -48.73
CA GLY A 77 -27.35 -12.45 -48.63
C GLY A 77 -27.73 -11.59 -47.42
N VAL A 78 -28.76 -10.76 -47.56
CA VAL A 78 -29.13 -9.75 -46.55
C VAL A 78 -29.53 -10.38 -45.19
N PHE A 79 -30.17 -11.55 -45.21
CA PHE A 79 -30.44 -12.32 -43.99
C PHE A 79 -29.16 -12.81 -43.30
N ALA A 80 -28.18 -13.27 -44.07
CA ALA A 80 -26.89 -13.72 -43.54
C ALA A 80 -26.07 -12.54 -43.00
N SER A 81 -26.19 -11.34 -43.59
CA SER A 81 -25.55 -10.14 -43.04
C SER A 81 -26.18 -9.69 -41.72
N MET A 82 -27.51 -9.82 -41.54
CA MET A 82 -28.18 -9.44 -40.28
C MET A 82 -27.83 -10.35 -39.10
N GLN A 83 -27.47 -11.59 -39.40
CA GLN A 83 -27.10 -12.61 -38.42
C GLN A 83 -25.59 -12.70 -38.20
N TYR A 84 -24.81 -11.86 -38.89
CA TYR A 84 -23.35 -11.94 -38.90
C TYR A 84 -22.74 -11.83 -37.49
N ASP A 85 -23.30 -10.97 -36.65
CA ASP A 85 -22.91 -10.74 -35.26
C ASP A 85 -23.61 -11.65 -34.24
N LYS A 86 -24.40 -12.63 -34.70
CA LYS A 86 -25.22 -13.52 -33.85
C LYS A 86 -26.00 -12.74 -32.78
N PRO A 87 -26.89 -11.81 -33.20
CA PRO A 87 -27.62 -10.97 -32.27
C PRO A 87 -28.59 -11.82 -31.44
N TYR A 88 -28.94 -11.34 -30.25
CA TYR A 88 -29.98 -11.96 -29.44
C TYR A 88 -31.36 -11.75 -30.08
N PHE A 89 -32.33 -12.57 -29.66
CA PHE A 89 -33.57 -12.77 -30.39
C PHE A 89 -34.38 -11.50 -30.67
N SER A 90 -34.52 -10.59 -29.69
CA SER A 90 -35.28 -9.35 -29.87
C SER A 90 -34.61 -8.39 -30.85
N LEU A 91 -33.28 -8.27 -30.81
CA LEU A 91 -32.52 -7.47 -31.78
C LEU A 91 -32.61 -8.05 -33.19
N LEU A 92 -32.57 -9.38 -33.32
CA LEU A 92 -32.77 -10.06 -34.61
C LEU A 92 -34.16 -9.78 -35.19
N LEU A 93 -35.21 -9.87 -34.37
CA LEU A 93 -36.58 -9.58 -34.79
C LEU A 93 -36.73 -8.13 -35.28
N LEU A 94 -36.12 -7.16 -34.58
CA LEU A 94 -36.16 -5.75 -34.98
C LEU A 94 -35.52 -5.54 -36.36
N ARG A 95 -34.34 -6.13 -36.59
CA ARG A 95 -33.63 -6.05 -37.88
C ARG A 95 -34.42 -6.70 -39.01
N GLN A 96 -35.04 -7.86 -38.75
CA GLN A 96 -35.89 -8.55 -39.73
C GLN A 96 -37.16 -7.76 -40.04
N ALA A 97 -37.84 -7.22 -39.03
CA ALA A 97 -39.01 -6.37 -39.23
C ALA A 97 -38.67 -5.15 -40.10
N GLY A 98 -37.56 -4.46 -39.80
CA GLY A 98 -37.07 -3.34 -40.62
C GLY A 98 -36.82 -3.73 -42.09
N PHE A 99 -36.31 -4.93 -42.34
CA PHE A 99 -36.11 -5.44 -43.69
C PHE A 99 -37.40 -5.72 -44.45
N PHE A 100 -38.36 -6.39 -43.81
CA PHE A 100 -39.66 -6.66 -44.43
C PHE A 100 -40.41 -5.37 -44.75
N ILE A 101 -40.39 -4.40 -43.82
CA ILE A 101 -40.98 -3.07 -44.04
C ILE A 101 -40.27 -2.37 -45.21
N LYS A 102 -38.95 -2.49 -45.33
CA LYS A 102 -38.19 -1.92 -46.46
C LYS A 102 -38.57 -2.55 -47.79
N ILE A 103 -38.72 -3.88 -47.85
CA ILE A 103 -39.17 -4.57 -49.06
C ILE A 103 -40.58 -4.10 -49.43
N LEU A 104 -41.50 -4.05 -48.47
CA LEU A 104 -42.86 -3.56 -48.68
C LEU A 104 -42.85 -2.13 -49.24
N LEU A 105 -42.03 -1.25 -48.67
CA LEU A 105 -41.87 0.12 -49.15
C LEU A 105 -41.37 0.17 -50.60
N ILE A 106 -40.39 -0.67 -50.97
CA ILE A 106 -39.90 -0.76 -52.34
C ILE A 106 -41.02 -1.21 -53.30
N PHE A 107 -41.84 -2.19 -52.91
CA PHE A 107 -43.00 -2.60 -53.71
C PHE A 107 -44.03 -1.49 -53.86
N ILE A 108 -44.32 -0.73 -52.79
CA ILE A 108 -45.23 0.42 -52.84
C ILE A 108 -44.68 1.48 -53.80
N ILE A 109 -43.39 1.82 -53.72
CA ILE A 109 -42.76 2.80 -54.62
C ILE A 109 -42.83 2.30 -56.07
N ALA A 110 -42.49 1.04 -56.34
CA ALA A 110 -42.56 0.45 -57.67
C ALA A 110 -43.98 0.50 -58.25
N PHE A 111 -44.97 0.14 -57.43
CA PHE A 111 -46.39 0.21 -57.80
C PHE A 111 -46.81 1.65 -58.11
N MET A 112 -46.45 2.62 -57.26
CA MET A 112 -46.73 4.04 -57.48
C MET A 112 -46.07 4.56 -58.77
N THR A 113 -44.84 4.16 -59.06
CA THR A 113 -44.15 4.54 -60.31
C THR A 113 -44.82 3.94 -61.54
N ALA A 114 -45.29 2.69 -61.47
CA ALA A 114 -46.01 2.06 -62.57
C ALA A 114 -47.34 2.79 -62.86
N PHE A 115 -48.10 3.13 -61.81
CA PHE A 115 -49.32 3.93 -61.95
C PHE A 115 -49.04 5.31 -62.54
N PHE A 116 -47.98 5.98 -62.07
CA PHE A 116 -47.55 7.26 -62.62
C PHE A 116 -47.24 7.18 -64.12
N ILE A 117 -46.52 6.14 -64.56
CA ILE A 117 -46.19 5.92 -65.97
C ILE A 117 -47.44 5.63 -66.80
N VAL A 118 -48.34 4.79 -66.31
CA VAL A 118 -49.62 4.48 -66.99
C VAL A 118 -50.44 5.75 -67.15
N THR A 119 -50.59 6.56 -66.11
CA THR A 119 -51.29 7.85 -66.22
C THR A 119 -50.62 8.78 -67.24
N LEU A 120 -49.28 8.81 -67.30
CA LEU A 120 -48.54 9.65 -68.25
C LEU A 120 -48.72 9.17 -69.70
N ILE A 121 -48.79 7.86 -69.93
CA ILE A 121 -49.07 7.26 -71.24
C ILE A 121 -50.52 7.54 -71.66
N SER A 122 -51.50 7.30 -70.78
CA SER A 122 -52.91 7.61 -71.06
C SER A 122 -53.11 9.09 -71.41
N ALA A 123 -52.37 9.96 -70.72
CA ALA A 123 -52.32 11.39 -70.97
C ALA A 123 -51.75 11.77 -72.33
N PHE A 124 -50.75 11.03 -72.82
CA PHE A 124 -50.11 11.28 -74.10
C PHE A 124 -50.99 10.83 -75.29
N PHE A 125 -51.78 9.77 -75.12
CA PHE A 125 -52.63 9.20 -76.17
C PHE A 125 -54.07 9.74 -76.17
N ASP A 126 -54.40 10.73 -75.34
CA ASP A 126 -55.76 11.28 -75.17
C ASP A 126 -56.84 10.20 -74.85
N ILE A 127 -56.42 9.07 -74.28
CA ILE A 127 -57.32 7.94 -73.98
C ILE A 127 -58.31 8.32 -72.85
N ASP A 128 -57.91 9.23 -71.97
CA ASP A 128 -58.68 9.66 -70.80
C ASP A 128 -59.87 10.59 -71.15
N TYR A 129 -59.97 11.09 -72.39
CA TYR A 129 -61.10 11.92 -72.83
C TYR A 129 -62.45 11.19 -72.75
N VAL A 130 -62.43 9.86 -72.63
CA VAL A 130 -63.63 9.01 -72.55
C VAL A 130 -64.12 8.81 -71.11
N ILE A 131 -63.31 9.13 -70.07
CA ILE A 131 -63.60 8.64 -68.71
C ILE A 131 -64.11 9.71 -67.72
N THR A 132 -63.77 11.01 -67.80
CA THR A 132 -64.47 12.04 -66.99
C THR A 132 -64.33 13.49 -67.50
N PRO A 133 -65.44 14.25 -67.75
CA PRO A 133 -65.37 15.62 -68.30
C PRO A 133 -64.97 16.74 -67.32
N TYR A 134 -64.99 16.51 -66.00
CA TYR A 134 -64.96 17.59 -64.99
C TYR A 134 -63.57 17.98 -64.44
N LYS A 135 -62.46 17.35 -64.88
CA LYS A 135 -61.08 17.63 -64.39
C LYS A 135 -60.08 18.03 -65.47
N THR A 136 -60.55 18.35 -66.67
CA THR A 136 -59.75 18.66 -67.87
C THR A 136 -58.76 19.84 -67.72
N GLN A 137 -58.97 20.75 -66.77
CA GLN A 137 -58.09 21.93 -66.58
C GLN A 137 -56.78 21.65 -65.84
N TYR A 138 -56.69 20.55 -65.07
CA TYR A 138 -55.56 20.24 -64.18
C TYR A 138 -54.65 19.11 -64.67
N TYR A 139 -54.86 18.68 -65.91
CA TYR A 139 -54.13 17.58 -66.51
C TYR A 139 -52.65 17.96 -66.76
N LEU A 140 -51.70 17.05 -66.50
CA LEU A 140 -50.25 17.32 -66.46
C LEU A 140 -49.63 17.87 -67.76
N LEU A 141 -50.37 17.81 -68.88
CA LEU A 141 -49.92 18.17 -70.23
C LEU A 141 -50.84 19.19 -70.93
N THR A 142 -51.80 19.81 -70.23
CA THR A 142 -52.64 20.86 -70.83
C THR A 142 -51.92 22.22 -70.85
N LYS A 143 -52.34 23.12 -71.74
CA LYS A 143 -51.80 24.50 -71.83
C LYS A 143 -51.84 25.26 -70.49
N THR A 144 -52.77 24.92 -69.60
CA THR A 144 -52.93 25.53 -68.27
C THR A 144 -51.99 24.97 -67.18
N ASN A 145 -51.38 23.81 -67.40
CA ASN A 145 -50.50 23.13 -66.41
C ASN A 145 -49.16 22.66 -67.02
N MET A 146 -48.67 23.35 -68.06
CA MET A 146 -47.48 22.99 -68.85
C MET A 146 -46.20 22.81 -68.01
N TYR A 147 -46.13 23.42 -66.81
CA TYR A 147 -45.00 23.32 -65.89
C TYR A 147 -45.19 22.29 -64.76
N GLY A 148 -46.31 21.54 -64.74
CA GLY A 148 -46.64 20.60 -63.68
C GLY A 148 -45.56 19.55 -63.44
N LEU A 149 -44.99 18.96 -64.50
CA LEU A 149 -43.90 17.99 -64.40
C LEU A 149 -42.62 18.60 -63.80
N SER A 150 -42.24 19.81 -64.22
CA SER A 150 -41.08 20.52 -63.67
C SER A 150 -41.24 20.81 -62.18
N ILE A 151 -42.45 21.12 -61.75
CA ILE A 151 -42.76 21.47 -60.35
C ILE A 151 -42.80 20.22 -59.46
N ILE A 152 -43.24 19.07 -59.99
CA ILE A 152 -43.10 17.77 -59.33
C ILE A 152 -41.63 17.44 -59.09
N LEU A 153 -40.75 17.66 -60.08
CA LEU A 153 -39.31 17.43 -59.95
C LEU A 153 -38.66 18.35 -58.90
N VAL A 154 -39.00 19.64 -58.93
CA VAL A 154 -38.49 20.62 -57.95
C VAL A 154 -38.98 20.30 -56.53
N GLY A 155 -40.28 19.99 -56.37
CA GLY A 155 -40.84 19.55 -55.09
C GLY A 155 -40.13 18.30 -54.55
N SER A 156 -39.94 17.30 -55.40
CA SER A 156 -39.22 16.07 -55.06
C SER A 156 -37.78 16.34 -54.59
N LEU A 157 -37.04 17.23 -55.28
CA LEU A 157 -35.68 17.61 -54.89
C LEU A 157 -35.64 18.30 -53.52
N VAL A 158 -36.56 19.25 -53.29
CA VAL A 158 -36.69 19.94 -51.99
C VAL A 158 -37.00 18.94 -50.88
N GLY A 159 -37.96 18.05 -51.10
CA GLY A 159 -38.32 16.99 -50.16
C GLY A 159 -37.12 16.11 -49.80
N TYR A 160 -36.31 15.73 -50.79
CA TYR A 160 -35.09 14.95 -50.58
C TYR A 160 -34.04 15.70 -49.75
N ILE A 161 -33.77 16.98 -50.04
CA ILE A 161 -32.78 17.78 -49.29
C ILE A 161 -33.23 17.95 -47.83
N VAL A 162 -34.49 18.32 -47.61
CA VAL A 162 -35.06 18.48 -46.25
C VAL A 162 -35.04 17.15 -45.49
N SER A 163 -35.36 16.03 -46.16
CA SER A 163 -35.24 14.70 -45.54
C SER A 163 -33.82 14.39 -45.08
N ALA A 164 -32.81 14.83 -45.84
CA ALA A 164 -31.42 14.58 -45.51
C ALA A 164 -30.97 15.37 -44.28
N PHE A 165 -31.40 16.63 -44.21
CA PHE A 165 -31.17 17.49 -43.05
C PHE A 165 -31.87 16.93 -41.81
N LEU A 166 -33.17 16.64 -41.87
CA LEU A 166 -33.92 16.09 -40.73
C LEU A 166 -33.35 14.76 -40.24
N TYR A 167 -32.94 13.90 -41.18
CA TYR A 167 -32.30 12.63 -40.82
C TYR A 167 -31.01 12.87 -40.05
N HIS A 168 -30.12 13.74 -40.54
CA HIS A 168 -28.83 13.97 -39.90
C HIS A 168 -28.95 14.73 -38.56
N SER A 169 -29.88 15.67 -38.46
CA SER A 169 -30.05 16.51 -37.27
C SER A 169 -30.80 15.84 -36.12
N PHE A 170 -31.78 14.97 -36.42
CA PHE A 170 -32.68 14.43 -35.38
C PHE A 170 -32.71 12.90 -35.33
N ILE A 171 -32.84 12.25 -36.48
CA ILE A 171 -33.06 10.81 -36.54
C ILE A 171 -31.76 10.03 -36.28
N LYS A 172 -30.66 10.50 -36.86
CA LYS A 172 -29.34 9.89 -36.71
C LYS A 172 -28.86 9.90 -35.24
N PRO A 173 -28.94 11.03 -34.49
CA PRO A 173 -28.65 11.02 -33.05
C PRO A 173 -29.56 10.09 -32.25
N PHE A 174 -30.87 10.08 -32.54
CA PHE A 174 -31.83 9.18 -31.87
C PHE A 174 -31.44 7.69 -32.03
N PHE A 175 -31.05 7.29 -33.24
CA PHE A 175 -30.55 5.94 -33.45
C PHE A 175 -29.20 5.66 -32.74
N GLY A 176 -28.37 6.69 -32.53
CA GLY A 176 -27.15 6.59 -31.73
C GLY A 176 -27.43 6.24 -30.26
N GLU A 177 -28.45 6.83 -29.66
CA GLU A 177 -28.89 6.46 -28.30
C GLU A 177 -29.38 5.01 -28.24
N ILE A 178 -30.12 4.56 -29.25
CA ILE A 178 -30.57 3.16 -29.34
C ILE A 178 -29.39 2.21 -29.52
N ASP A 179 -28.42 2.59 -30.35
CA ASP A 179 -27.18 1.83 -30.57
C ASP A 179 -26.39 1.65 -29.27
N LEU A 180 -26.30 2.70 -28.43
CA LEU A 180 -25.65 2.64 -27.10
C LEU A 180 -26.33 1.62 -26.19
N ILE A 181 -27.66 1.68 -26.08
CA ILE A 181 -28.45 0.75 -25.24
C ILE A 181 -28.20 -0.70 -25.65
N PHE A 182 -28.25 -0.97 -26.95
CA PHE A 182 -28.02 -2.33 -27.46
C PHE A 182 -26.57 -2.79 -27.32
N ASN A 183 -25.59 -1.89 -27.39
CA ASN A 183 -24.19 -2.19 -27.13
C ASN A 183 -23.96 -2.54 -25.65
N GLU A 184 -24.51 -1.76 -24.71
CA GLU A 184 -24.46 -2.04 -23.27
C GLU A 184 -25.15 -3.36 -22.91
N GLU A 185 -26.30 -3.63 -23.52
CA GLU A 185 -27.02 -4.90 -23.33
C GLU A 185 -26.22 -6.10 -23.88
N ALA A 186 -25.56 -5.93 -25.03
CA ALA A 186 -24.70 -6.97 -25.60
C ALA A 186 -23.46 -7.24 -24.72
N ILE A 187 -22.85 -6.20 -24.16
CA ILE A 187 -21.72 -6.31 -23.24
C ILE A 187 -22.13 -7.01 -21.94
N SER A 188 -23.19 -6.53 -21.28
CA SER A 188 -23.69 -7.09 -20.01
C SER A 188 -24.12 -8.56 -20.13
N ARG A 189 -24.82 -8.93 -21.21
CA ARG A 189 -25.19 -10.33 -21.46
C ARG A 189 -23.97 -11.22 -21.69
N ARG A 190 -22.94 -10.74 -22.40
CA ARG A 190 -21.68 -11.49 -22.58
C ARG A 190 -20.90 -11.64 -21.27
N GLU A 191 -20.90 -10.60 -20.43
CA GLU A 191 -20.32 -10.68 -19.09
C GLU A 191 -21.04 -11.68 -18.19
N SER A 192 -22.38 -11.72 -18.23
CA SER A 192 -23.18 -12.69 -17.45
C SER A 192 -23.01 -14.14 -17.91
N SER A 193 -22.78 -14.36 -19.21
CA SER A 193 -22.59 -15.71 -19.79
C SER A 193 -21.22 -16.32 -19.50
N LYS A 194 -20.23 -15.48 -19.18
CA LYS A 194 -18.88 -15.90 -18.79
C LYS A 194 -18.81 -15.89 -17.26
N MET A 195 -19.21 -16.99 -16.62
CA MET A 195 -18.76 -17.30 -15.26
C MET A 195 -17.22 -17.39 -15.29
N ARG A 196 -16.56 -16.26 -15.03
CA ARG A 196 -15.11 -16.13 -14.93
C ARG A 196 -14.81 -15.95 -13.45
N ASP A 197 -14.11 -16.92 -12.88
CA ASP A 197 -13.80 -16.96 -11.44
C ASP A 197 -12.85 -15.84 -11.00
N ASP A 198 -11.99 -15.31 -11.88
CA ASP A 198 -10.95 -14.35 -11.48
C ASP A 198 -10.93 -13.12 -12.40
N LYS A 199 -11.57 -12.02 -11.98
CA LYS A 199 -11.37 -10.66 -12.52
C LYS A 199 -10.40 -9.89 -11.61
N LEU A 200 -9.69 -8.90 -12.16
CA LEU A 200 -8.94 -7.94 -11.35
C LEU A 200 -9.90 -7.25 -10.38
N THR A 201 -9.58 -7.32 -9.09
CA THR A 201 -10.40 -6.76 -8.01
C THR A 201 -10.36 -5.24 -8.06
N ASP A 202 -11.45 -4.60 -8.49
CA ASP A 202 -11.60 -3.15 -8.35
C ASP A 202 -12.01 -2.83 -6.91
N ILE A 203 -11.24 -1.99 -6.24
CA ILE A 203 -11.49 -1.62 -4.85
C ILE A 203 -12.86 -0.96 -4.64
N ARG A 204 -13.41 -0.30 -5.66
CA ARG A 204 -14.75 0.32 -5.57
C ARG A 204 -15.85 -0.71 -5.37
N ASN A 205 -15.58 -1.96 -5.73
CA ASN A 205 -16.49 -3.09 -5.53
C ASN A 205 -16.10 -3.96 -4.32
N PHE A 206 -15.00 -3.64 -3.63
CA PHE A 206 -14.53 -4.36 -2.45
C PHE A 206 -15.23 -3.83 -1.20
N ASN A 207 -16.18 -4.60 -0.68
CA ASN A 207 -16.89 -4.24 0.54
C ASN A 207 -16.16 -4.83 1.75
N PHE A 208 -15.48 -3.95 2.50
CA PHE A 208 -15.03 -4.32 3.84
C PHE A 208 -16.23 -4.56 4.74
N LYS A 209 -16.04 -5.43 5.72
CA LYS A 209 -17.05 -5.64 6.75
C LYS A 209 -17.19 -4.40 7.63
N ASP A 210 -18.41 -4.10 8.03
CA ASP A 210 -18.70 -3.05 9.01
C ASP A 210 -17.91 -3.28 10.30
N SER A 211 -17.64 -2.18 11.03
CA SER A 211 -16.80 -2.22 12.23
C SER A 211 -17.27 -3.29 13.21
N ILE A 212 -16.48 -4.37 13.34
CA ILE A 212 -16.83 -5.48 14.23
C ILE A 212 -16.31 -5.16 15.62
N ASN A 213 -17.23 -4.82 16.53
CA ASN A 213 -16.93 -4.78 17.95
C ASN A 213 -17.38 -6.11 18.56
N TYR A 214 -16.41 -6.87 19.05
CA TYR A 214 -16.64 -8.12 19.79
C TYR A 214 -15.69 -8.15 20.98
N ASN A 215 -16.01 -8.95 22.00
CA ASN A 215 -15.12 -9.12 23.13
C ASN A 215 -14.09 -10.23 22.82
N PRO A 216 -12.77 -9.93 22.74
CA PRO A 216 -11.77 -10.96 22.44
C PRO A 216 -11.70 -12.08 23.49
N VAL A 217 -12.05 -11.77 24.74
CA VAL A 217 -11.98 -12.72 25.87
C VAL A 217 -12.91 -13.93 25.65
N ASP A 218 -14.01 -13.74 24.92
CA ASP A 218 -14.98 -14.80 24.62
C ASP A 218 -14.35 -15.95 23.81
N TYR A 219 -13.28 -15.67 23.07
CA TYR A 219 -12.56 -16.66 22.24
C TYR A 219 -11.40 -17.35 22.97
N PHE A 220 -11.04 -16.92 24.19
CA PHE A 220 -9.87 -17.46 24.90
C PHE A 220 -10.07 -18.93 25.31
N HIS A 221 -11.30 -19.32 25.64
CA HIS A 221 -11.62 -20.71 25.97
C HIS A 221 -11.40 -21.64 24.76
N GLU A 222 -11.88 -21.22 23.58
CA GLU A 222 -11.66 -21.97 22.34
C GLU A 222 -10.15 -22.03 22.00
N ALA A 223 -9.45 -20.91 22.11
CA ALA A 223 -8.01 -20.84 21.88
C ALA A 223 -7.22 -21.80 22.78
N LYS A 224 -7.53 -21.82 24.09
CA LYS A 224 -6.93 -22.74 25.07
C LYS A 224 -7.19 -24.20 24.71
N SER A 225 -8.42 -24.55 24.34
CA SER A 225 -8.79 -25.92 23.96
C SER A 225 -8.01 -26.43 22.74
N LYS A 226 -7.70 -25.52 21.80
CA LYS A 226 -6.92 -25.81 20.58
C LYS A 226 -5.42 -25.54 20.74
N LYS A 227 -4.93 -25.29 21.96
CA LYS A 227 -3.52 -24.93 22.24
C LYS A 227 -3.00 -23.84 21.29
N SER A 228 -3.82 -22.81 21.11
CA SER A 228 -3.61 -21.73 20.16
C SER A 228 -3.70 -20.35 20.84
N ILE A 229 -3.28 -19.30 20.14
CA ILE A 229 -3.45 -17.88 20.46
C ILE A 229 -4.45 -17.29 19.47
N PHE A 230 -5.48 -16.63 19.98
CA PHE A 230 -6.46 -15.91 19.19
C PHE A 230 -5.94 -14.51 18.81
N LEU A 231 -6.00 -14.17 17.52
CA LEU A 231 -5.54 -12.86 17.03
C LEU A 231 -6.66 -11.97 16.48
N GLY A 232 -7.82 -12.56 16.19
CA GLY A 232 -8.98 -11.84 15.72
C GLY A 232 -9.95 -12.74 14.99
N ILE A 233 -10.87 -12.17 14.20
CA ILE A 233 -11.80 -12.96 13.38
C ILE A 233 -11.62 -12.65 11.90
N ASP A 234 -11.91 -13.62 11.04
CA ASP A 234 -11.94 -13.42 9.59
C ASP A 234 -13.24 -12.73 9.13
N GLU A 235 -13.34 -12.52 7.81
CA GLU A 235 -14.52 -11.95 7.16
C GLU A 235 -15.80 -12.77 7.44
N ASN A 236 -15.67 -14.07 7.66
CA ASN A 236 -16.76 -15.02 7.95
C ASN A 236 -17.07 -15.18 9.45
N ASN A 237 -16.55 -14.30 10.32
CA ASN A 237 -16.68 -14.41 11.79
C ASN A 237 -15.99 -15.64 12.41
N LYS A 238 -15.08 -16.32 11.70
CA LYS A 238 -14.33 -17.44 12.25
C LYS A 238 -13.09 -16.93 12.99
N PRO A 239 -12.75 -17.50 14.15
CA PRO A 239 -11.59 -17.08 14.91
C PRO A 239 -10.28 -17.43 14.17
N ILE A 240 -9.37 -16.48 14.15
CA ILE A 240 -7.99 -16.65 13.71
C ILE A 240 -7.19 -17.18 14.89
N LEU A 241 -6.92 -18.49 14.87
CA LEU A 241 -6.21 -19.20 15.92
C LEU A 241 -4.83 -19.64 15.41
N ILE A 242 -3.79 -19.14 16.04
CA ILE A 242 -2.39 -19.49 15.74
C ILE A 242 -1.93 -20.56 16.72
N PRO A 243 -1.46 -21.74 16.27
CA PRO A 243 -0.92 -22.74 17.19
C PRO A 243 0.17 -22.16 18.09
N LYS A 244 0.11 -22.40 19.41
CA LYS A 244 1.07 -21.83 20.38
C LYS A 244 2.51 -22.22 20.04
N LEU A 245 2.73 -23.46 19.58
CA LEU A 245 4.06 -23.91 19.13
C LEU A 245 4.62 -23.01 18.02
N LYS A 246 3.76 -22.62 17.06
CA LYS A 246 4.16 -21.74 15.96
C LYS A 246 4.44 -20.32 16.42
N TRP A 247 3.64 -19.82 17.38
CA TRP A 247 3.89 -18.52 18.02
C TRP A 247 5.28 -18.50 18.68
N ASP A 248 5.66 -19.58 19.37
CA ASP A 248 6.91 -19.66 20.12
C ASP A 248 8.16 -19.81 19.23
N GLU A 249 8.00 -20.36 18.02
CA GLU A 249 9.09 -20.63 17.09
C GLU A 249 9.47 -19.42 16.21
N THR A 250 8.74 -18.31 16.31
CA THR A 250 8.93 -17.19 15.38
C THR A 250 8.70 -15.82 16.00
N ASN A 251 9.41 -14.81 15.48
CA ASN A 251 9.12 -13.43 15.81
C ASN A 251 7.85 -12.97 15.08
N ILE A 252 7.13 -12.04 15.71
CA ILE A 252 5.86 -11.53 15.24
C ILE A 252 6.02 -10.06 14.85
N GLN A 253 5.68 -9.75 13.61
CA GLN A 253 5.74 -8.39 13.09
C GLN A 253 4.34 -7.79 12.97
N VAL A 254 4.11 -6.65 13.60
CA VAL A 254 2.86 -5.89 13.47
C VAL A 254 3.15 -4.52 12.86
N ILE A 255 2.73 -4.31 11.61
CA ILE A 255 2.95 -3.06 10.87
C ILE A 255 1.62 -2.32 10.69
N GLY A 256 1.66 -1.00 10.76
CA GLY A 256 0.48 -0.17 10.49
C GLY A 256 0.65 1.27 10.95
N LYS A 257 -0.08 2.19 10.33
CA LYS A 257 -0.06 3.60 10.75
C LYS A 257 -0.52 3.82 12.20
N MET A 258 -0.32 5.03 12.72
CA MET A 258 -0.83 5.41 14.04
C MET A 258 -2.36 5.23 14.11
N GLY A 259 -2.87 4.67 15.21
CA GLY A 259 -4.31 4.42 15.39
C GLY A 259 -4.89 3.23 14.60
N SER A 260 -4.05 2.39 13.97
CA SER A 260 -4.53 1.25 13.19
C SER A 260 -5.03 0.06 14.02
N GLY A 261 -4.58 -0.05 15.28
CA GLY A 261 -4.88 -1.18 16.18
C GLY A 261 -3.68 -2.07 16.55
N LYS A 262 -2.43 -1.64 16.30
CA LYS A 262 -1.22 -2.41 16.67
C LYS A 262 -1.19 -2.81 18.14
N GLY A 263 -1.26 -1.84 19.05
CA GLY A 263 -1.28 -2.09 20.50
C GLY A 263 -2.45 -2.95 20.95
N VAL A 264 -3.62 -2.81 20.31
CA VAL A 264 -4.81 -3.64 20.57
C VAL A 264 -4.51 -5.12 20.30
N LEU A 265 -4.03 -5.45 19.11
CA LEU A 265 -3.69 -6.82 18.73
C LEU A 265 -2.60 -7.40 19.64
N SER A 266 -1.50 -6.66 19.84
CA SER A 266 -0.39 -7.12 20.67
C SER A 266 -0.84 -7.40 22.09
N THR A 267 -1.64 -6.51 22.68
CA THR A 267 -2.15 -6.70 24.06
C THR A 267 -3.05 -7.94 24.16
N VAL A 268 -3.98 -8.13 23.22
CA VAL A 268 -4.86 -9.33 23.20
C VAL A 268 -4.06 -10.62 23.12
N ALA A 269 -3.05 -10.68 22.26
CA ALA A 269 -2.22 -11.87 22.10
C ALA A 269 -1.37 -12.14 23.36
N LEU A 270 -0.76 -11.09 23.92
CA LEU A 270 0.13 -11.18 25.08
C LEU A 270 -0.61 -11.55 26.36
N VAL A 271 -1.84 -11.07 26.57
CA VAL A 271 -2.69 -11.50 27.69
C VAL A 271 -2.90 -13.02 27.66
N GLN A 272 -3.14 -13.60 26.47
CA GLN A 272 -3.34 -15.05 26.33
C GLN A 272 -2.07 -15.84 26.62
N CYS A 273 -0.90 -15.34 26.23
CA CYS A 273 0.38 -15.99 26.51
C CYS A 273 0.56 -16.19 28.03
N VAL A 274 0.26 -15.17 28.82
CA VAL A 274 0.39 -15.20 30.29
C VAL A 274 -0.75 -16.01 30.92
N GLU A 275 -2.01 -15.73 30.56
CA GLU A 275 -3.17 -16.31 31.22
C GLU A 275 -3.40 -17.78 30.88
N LEU A 276 -3.15 -18.18 29.62
CA LEU A 276 -3.45 -19.53 29.14
C LEU A 276 -2.24 -20.46 29.22
N TYR A 277 -1.01 -19.91 29.15
CA TYR A 277 0.23 -20.70 29.03
C TYR A 277 1.27 -20.41 30.12
N ASN A 278 0.98 -19.51 31.07
CA ASN A 278 1.89 -19.15 32.14
C ASN A 278 3.22 -18.55 31.63
N ASP A 279 3.21 -17.92 30.45
CA ASP A 279 4.37 -17.24 29.88
C ASP A 279 4.76 -16.00 30.70
N ILE A 280 5.98 -15.51 30.46
CA ILE A 280 6.44 -14.20 30.93
C ILE A 280 6.37 -13.22 29.76
N ASN A 281 5.82 -12.03 30.01
CA ASN A 281 5.83 -10.94 29.03
C ASN A 281 6.73 -9.81 29.47
N ILE A 282 7.56 -9.31 28.56
CA ILE A 282 8.36 -8.10 28.74
C ILE A 282 7.86 -7.09 27.71
N ILE A 283 7.33 -5.95 28.17
CA ILE A 283 6.75 -4.93 27.29
C ILE A 283 7.58 -3.66 27.39
N PHE A 284 8.24 -3.30 26.29
CA PHE A 284 8.85 -2.00 26.11
C PHE A 284 7.86 -1.07 25.42
N ASP A 285 7.37 -0.10 26.16
CA ASP A 285 6.43 0.93 25.72
C ASP A 285 7.03 2.33 25.98
N PRO A 286 7.95 2.78 25.12
CA PRO A 286 8.64 4.05 25.32
C PRO A 286 7.74 5.27 25.09
N LYS A 287 6.52 5.06 24.56
CA LYS A 287 5.50 6.08 24.35
C LYS A 287 4.55 6.26 25.51
N ASN A 288 4.48 5.28 26.41
CA ASN A 288 3.49 5.21 27.46
C ASN A 288 2.06 5.16 26.87
N ASP A 289 1.78 4.11 26.09
CA ASP A 289 0.46 3.79 25.55
C ASP A 289 -0.63 3.93 26.61
N GLU A 290 -1.78 4.44 26.16
CA GLU A 290 -2.88 4.82 27.03
C GLU A 290 -3.57 3.61 27.66
N TRP A 291 -3.65 2.47 26.98
CA TRP A 291 -4.56 1.38 27.36
C TRP A 291 -3.87 0.08 27.76
N ALA A 292 -2.75 -0.29 27.12
CA ALA A 292 -2.14 -1.61 27.32
C ALA A 292 -1.84 -1.94 28.79
N TYR A 293 -1.28 -0.99 29.55
CA TYR A 293 -1.02 -1.16 30.99
C TYR A 293 -2.28 -1.54 31.79
N HIS A 294 -3.40 -0.86 31.53
CA HIS A 294 -4.64 -1.08 32.29
C HIS A 294 -5.22 -2.47 32.02
N VAL A 295 -5.09 -2.96 30.77
CA VAL A 295 -5.50 -4.32 30.42
C VAL A 295 -4.65 -5.33 31.18
N PHE A 296 -3.32 -5.20 31.18
CA PHE A 296 -2.47 -6.11 31.94
C PHE A 296 -2.74 -6.05 33.44
N LYS A 297 -2.97 -4.86 34.00
CA LYS A 297 -3.30 -4.70 35.43
C LYS A 297 -4.64 -5.35 35.81
N HIS A 298 -5.62 -5.32 34.90
CA HIS A 298 -6.92 -5.96 35.10
C HIS A 298 -6.79 -7.48 35.27
N PHE A 299 -5.96 -8.14 34.44
CA PHE A 299 -5.78 -9.58 34.49
C PHE A 299 -4.72 -10.05 35.51
N PHE A 300 -3.70 -9.23 35.79
CA PHE A 300 -2.45 -9.70 36.42
C PHE A 300 -1.96 -8.77 37.54
N LYS A 301 -2.85 -8.38 38.45
CA LYS A 301 -2.56 -7.39 39.51
C LYS A 301 -1.30 -7.71 40.32
N ASP A 302 -1.11 -8.96 40.75
CA ASP A 302 0.02 -9.39 41.61
C ASP A 302 1.26 -9.82 40.79
N ASP A 303 1.08 -10.02 39.48
CA ASP A 303 2.12 -10.47 38.55
C ASP A 303 2.68 -9.37 37.66
N LEU A 304 2.09 -8.18 37.70
CA LEU A 304 2.52 -7.00 36.96
C LEU A 304 3.57 -6.20 37.74
N LEU A 305 4.76 -6.14 37.18
CA LEU A 305 5.86 -5.29 37.61
C LEU A 305 5.94 -4.10 36.67
N TYR A 306 5.87 -2.90 37.22
CA TYR A 306 5.90 -1.66 36.43
C TYR A 306 7.21 -0.93 36.66
N ILE A 307 7.96 -0.74 35.57
CA ILE A 307 9.22 0.00 35.53
C ILE A 307 8.98 1.29 34.75
N ASP A 308 9.18 2.44 35.40
CA ASP A 308 9.23 3.73 34.71
C ASP A 308 10.66 4.27 34.71
N LEU A 309 11.26 4.30 33.52
CA LEU A 309 12.64 4.74 33.34
C LEU A 309 12.77 6.26 33.25
N ASN A 310 11.68 7.02 33.27
CA ASN A 310 11.75 8.48 33.21
C ASN A 310 12.46 9.09 34.44
N ARG A 311 12.96 10.32 34.28
CA ARG A 311 13.62 11.05 35.38
C ARG A 311 12.64 11.35 36.51
N GLY A 312 13.15 11.42 37.74
CA GLY A 312 12.35 11.72 38.93
C GLY A 312 11.64 10.51 39.55
N GLN A 313 11.85 9.33 38.98
CA GLN A 313 11.35 8.08 39.54
C GLN A 313 12.28 7.54 40.62
N LEU A 314 11.73 6.79 41.58
CA LEU A 314 12.51 6.08 42.59
C LEU A 314 13.37 4.98 41.95
N PRO A 315 14.39 4.45 42.65
CA PRO A 315 15.12 3.26 42.22
C PRO A 315 14.24 2.01 42.12
N GLN A 316 14.38 1.26 41.02
CA GLN A 316 13.47 0.14 40.68
C GLN A 316 14.22 -1.13 40.26
N VAL A 317 15.24 -1.00 39.40
CA VAL A 317 15.94 -2.14 38.81
C VAL A 317 17.44 -1.90 38.79
N ASN A 318 18.24 -2.98 38.82
CA ASN A 318 19.68 -2.94 38.65
C ASN A 318 20.05 -3.70 37.36
N PRO A 319 20.46 -3.02 36.27
CA PRO A 319 20.85 -3.70 35.04
C PRO A 319 22.15 -4.52 35.21
N PHE A 320 22.96 -4.28 36.23
CA PHE A 320 24.23 -4.98 36.44
C PHE A 320 24.13 -6.17 37.40
N LYS A 321 22.98 -6.39 38.04
CA LYS A 321 22.80 -7.49 39.00
C LYS A 321 23.04 -8.84 38.32
N GLY A 322 23.96 -9.62 38.90
CA GLY A 322 24.35 -10.93 38.39
C GLY A 322 25.10 -10.92 37.05
N ALA A 323 25.56 -9.77 36.56
CA ALA A 323 26.37 -9.65 35.36
C ALA A 323 27.86 -9.90 35.69
N ASN A 324 28.59 -10.53 34.78
CA ASN A 324 30.05 -10.62 34.84
C ASN A 324 30.71 -9.38 34.17
N SER A 325 32.03 -9.27 34.28
CA SER A 325 32.79 -8.13 33.74
C SER A 325 32.61 -7.94 32.23
N ASP A 326 32.49 -9.04 31.47
CA ASP A 326 32.35 -8.97 30.01
C ASP A 326 30.95 -8.49 29.61
N GLU A 327 29.91 -8.96 30.31
CA GLU A 327 28.53 -8.51 30.13
C GLU A 327 28.37 -7.03 30.48
N ILE A 328 28.99 -6.57 31.58
CA ILE A 328 28.95 -5.15 31.98
C ILE A 328 29.62 -4.29 30.94
N ASN A 329 30.79 -4.71 30.46
CA ASN A 329 31.49 -4.02 29.39
C ASN A 329 30.64 -3.95 28.12
N GLU A 330 29.98 -5.05 27.74
CA GLU A 330 29.06 -5.08 26.59
C GLU A 330 27.86 -4.13 26.79
N LEU A 331 27.22 -4.16 27.96
CA LEU A 331 26.09 -3.29 28.30
C LEU A 331 26.45 -1.81 28.13
N LEU A 332 27.60 -1.40 28.67
CA LEU A 332 28.08 -0.02 28.60
C LEU A 332 28.48 0.35 27.17
N VAL A 333 29.25 -0.50 26.47
CA VAL A 333 29.70 -0.23 25.10
C VAL A 333 28.51 -0.09 24.14
N ALA A 334 27.55 -1.01 24.20
CA ALA A 334 26.37 -1.01 23.33
C ALA A 334 25.44 0.17 23.63
N SER A 335 25.17 0.45 24.91
CA SER A 335 24.27 1.53 25.31
C SER A 335 24.85 2.91 25.01
N PHE A 336 26.17 3.08 25.12
CA PHE A 336 26.85 4.34 24.84
C PHE A 336 27.26 4.50 23.36
N GLY A 337 27.02 3.51 22.51
CA GLY A 337 27.33 3.56 21.07
C GLY A 337 28.83 3.63 20.78
N LEU A 338 29.62 2.93 21.59
CA LEU A 338 31.08 2.93 21.56
C LEU A 338 31.68 1.87 20.62
N GLY A 339 30.87 1.09 19.88
CA GLY A 339 31.38 0.09 18.93
C GLY A 339 32.21 0.68 17.77
N GLU A 340 33.05 -0.14 17.15
CA GLU A 340 33.93 0.23 16.02
C GLU A 340 33.14 0.50 14.73
N LYS A 341 33.63 1.44 13.90
CA LYS A 341 32.98 1.92 12.68
C LYS A 341 33.79 1.70 11.40
N GLY A 342 35.10 1.45 11.51
CA GLY A 342 36.05 1.48 10.40
C GLY A 342 36.41 2.90 9.94
N THR A 343 36.40 3.91 10.82
CA THR A 343 36.68 5.34 10.48
C THR A 343 37.68 5.98 11.44
N ASP A 344 38.31 7.11 11.08
CA ASP A 344 39.31 7.81 11.92
C ASP A 344 38.78 8.22 13.32
N ALA A 345 37.46 8.37 13.47
CA ALA A 345 36.80 8.60 14.76
C ALA A 345 36.88 7.40 15.73
N ASP A 346 37.31 6.23 15.28
CA ASP A 346 37.50 5.04 16.11
C ASP A 346 38.73 5.16 17.01
N PHE A 347 39.67 6.05 16.69
CA PHE A 347 40.83 6.30 17.55
C PHE A 347 40.40 6.82 18.94
N TYR A 348 39.47 7.78 18.99
CA TYR A 348 38.91 8.29 20.25
C TYR A 348 38.05 7.25 20.98
N LYS A 349 37.31 6.42 20.23
CA LYS A 349 36.52 5.31 20.80
C LYS A 349 37.40 4.21 21.41
N THR A 350 38.62 4.02 20.91
CA THR A 350 39.57 3.05 21.47
C THR A 350 39.92 3.41 22.91
N GLY A 351 40.11 4.70 23.20
CA GLY A 351 40.30 5.21 24.55
C GLY A 351 39.09 5.00 25.46
N ASP A 352 37.90 5.39 25.01
CA ASP A 352 36.63 5.18 25.74
C ASP A 352 36.40 3.69 26.07
N ARG A 353 36.63 2.80 25.10
CA ARG A 353 36.46 1.34 25.28
C ARG A 353 37.51 0.74 26.22
N LYS A 354 38.73 1.28 26.23
CA LYS A 354 39.76 0.86 27.19
C LYS A 354 39.32 1.17 28.61
N VAL A 355 38.88 2.41 28.87
CA VAL A 355 38.36 2.81 30.18
C VAL A 355 37.17 1.96 30.58
N CYS A 356 36.21 1.74 29.68
CA CYS A 356 35.06 0.88 29.92
C CYS A 356 35.46 -0.55 30.33
N ARG A 357 36.40 -1.15 29.60
CA ARG A 357 36.89 -2.51 29.88
C ARG A 357 37.56 -2.59 31.25
N ASP A 358 38.48 -1.69 31.52
CA ASP A 358 39.22 -1.65 32.79
C ASP A 358 38.27 -1.39 33.97
N LEU A 359 37.30 -0.50 33.81
CA LEU A 359 36.28 -0.24 34.83
C LEU A 359 35.41 -1.48 35.09
N SER A 360 35.02 -2.19 34.03
CA SER A 360 34.22 -3.41 34.14
C SER A 360 34.98 -4.57 34.80
N GLN A 361 36.31 -4.63 34.66
CA GLN A 361 37.15 -5.60 35.36
C GLN A 361 37.28 -5.31 36.86
N ASN A 362 37.18 -4.04 37.26
CA ASN A 362 37.19 -3.63 38.66
C ASN A 362 35.83 -3.83 39.35
N PHE A 363 34.82 -4.30 38.62
CA PHE A 363 33.49 -4.53 39.16
C PHE A 363 33.44 -5.80 40.00
N THR A 364 33.06 -5.67 41.27
CA THR A 364 32.84 -6.81 42.17
C THR A 364 31.37 -7.23 42.15
N GLN A 365 31.09 -8.54 42.34
CA GLN A 365 29.71 -9.03 42.41
C GLN A 365 28.90 -8.28 43.48
N GLY A 366 27.71 -7.78 43.10
CA GLY A 366 26.84 -6.99 43.98
C GLY A 366 27.00 -5.47 43.85
N THR A 367 27.95 -4.99 43.04
CA THR A 367 28.07 -3.57 42.72
C THR A 367 26.86 -3.09 41.91
N ASP A 368 26.36 -1.88 42.17
CA ASP A 368 25.29 -1.22 41.42
C ASP A 368 25.85 -0.05 40.58
N LEU A 369 24.99 0.70 39.88
CA LEU A 369 25.42 1.85 39.09
C LEU A 369 26.19 2.87 39.96
N ARG A 370 25.80 3.04 41.23
CA ARG A 370 26.44 3.98 42.16
C ARG A 370 27.83 3.52 42.56
N GLY A 371 28.02 2.24 42.83
CA GLY A 371 29.34 1.66 43.07
C GLY A 371 30.25 1.84 41.86
N LEU A 372 29.75 1.60 40.64
CA LEU A 372 30.52 1.80 39.41
C LEU A 372 30.91 3.28 39.21
N LEU A 373 29.99 4.22 39.49
CA LEU A 373 30.28 5.66 39.49
C LEU A 373 31.33 6.05 40.52
N SER A 374 31.31 5.47 41.73
CA SER A 374 32.29 5.78 42.77
C SER A 374 33.72 5.41 42.37
N ILE A 375 33.89 4.32 41.61
CA ILE A 375 35.18 3.92 41.05
C ILE A 375 35.58 4.86 39.91
N ALA A 376 34.65 5.12 38.98
CA ALA A 376 34.91 5.96 37.80
C ALA A 376 35.26 7.40 38.18
N LEU A 377 34.64 7.94 39.23
CA LEU A 377 34.84 9.31 39.73
C LEU A 377 35.98 9.42 40.74
N ASN A 378 36.64 8.31 41.11
CA ASN A 378 37.83 8.37 41.95
C ASN A 378 38.95 9.14 41.24
N GLU A 379 39.52 10.15 41.91
CA GLU A 379 40.53 11.03 41.31
C GLU A 379 41.76 10.26 40.80
N ASN A 380 42.20 9.21 41.51
CA ASN A 380 43.35 8.41 41.08
C ASN A 380 43.00 7.58 39.84
N PHE A 381 41.80 7.00 39.79
CA PHE A 381 41.33 6.23 38.64
C PHE A 381 41.21 7.14 37.41
N ARG A 382 40.50 8.27 37.52
CA ARG A 382 40.32 9.22 36.41
C ARG A 382 41.64 9.84 35.93
N LYS A 383 42.54 10.23 36.85
CA LYS A 383 43.87 10.76 36.47
C LYS A 383 44.76 9.72 35.80
N SER A 384 44.59 8.43 36.09
CA SER A 384 45.42 7.38 35.49
C SER A 384 45.28 7.27 33.97
N TYR A 385 44.19 7.80 33.40
CA TYR A 385 43.93 7.82 31.97
C TYR A 385 44.33 9.13 31.26
N ASP A 386 44.82 10.14 31.99
CA ASP A 386 45.30 11.43 31.42
C ASP A 386 44.41 12.00 30.30
N ARG A 387 43.12 12.24 30.62
CA ARG A 387 42.07 12.72 29.69
C ARG A 387 41.66 11.74 28.58
N THR A 388 42.21 10.53 28.53
CA THR A 388 41.69 9.45 27.70
C THR A 388 40.36 8.98 28.27
N GLY A 389 39.34 8.82 27.43
CA GLY A 389 38.04 8.29 27.86
C GLY A 389 37.09 9.31 28.50
N GLU A 390 37.34 10.62 28.38
CA GLU A 390 36.48 11.66 28.97
C GLU A 390 35.02 11.57 28.49
N ASN A 391 34.80 11.17 27.24
CA ASN A 391 33.44 10.97 26.72
C ASN A 391 32.73 9.80 27.43
N PHE A 392 33.42 8.68 27.66
CA PHE A 392 32.88 7.59 28.48
C PHE A 392 32.49 8.05 29.90
N PHE A 393 33.36 8.81 30.58
CA PHE A 393 33.06 9.32 31.92
C PHE A 393 31.82 10.22 31.93
N ASN A 394 31.70 11.14 30.96
CA ASN A 394 30.53 12.02 30.84
C ASN A 394 29.24 11.23 30.61
N LEU A 395 29.25 10.24 29.71
CA LEU A 395 28.09 9.39 29.44
C LEU A 395 27.68 8.56 30.65
N LEU A 396 28.67 8.07 31.41
CA LEU A 396 28.42 7.33 32.64
C LEU A 396 27.85 8.23 33.74
N GLU A 397 28.38 9.45 33.91
CA GLU A 397 27.84 10.44 34.84
C GLU A 397 26.39 10.83 34.48
N GLU A 398 26.09 11.03 33.20
CA GLU A 398 24.72 11.28 32.71
C GLU A 398 23.77 10.13 33.05
N LEU A 399 24.19 8.89 32.77
CA LEU A 399 23.43 7.68 33.13
C LEU A 399 23.23 7.58 34.64
N GLY A 400 24.26 7.94 35.41
CA GLY A 400 24.24 7.99 36.86
C GLY A 400 23.22 8.96 37.46
N GLN A 401 22.65 9.88 36.69
CA GLN A 401 21.56 10.74 37.16
C GLN A 401 20.20 10.03 37.15
N LEU A 402 20.13 8.79 36.65
CA LEU A 402 18.88 8.07 36.50
C LEU A 402 18.64 7.13 37.69
N ASP A 403 17.84 7.61 38.64
CA ASP A 403 17.52 6.86 39.87
C ASP A 403 16.85 5.50 39.57
N SER A 404 15.98 5.42 38.56
CA SER A 404 15.20 4.21 38.22
C SER A 404 16.02 2.94 37.99
N ILE A 405 17.25 3.07 37.50
CA ILE A 405 18.18 1.96 37.25
C ILE A 405 19.29 1.81 38.30
N SER A 406 19.21 2.60 39.37
CA SER A 406 20.25 2.70 40.41
C SER A 406 19.92 1.89 41.66
N ALA A 407 18.96 0.95 41.58
CA ALA A 407 18.61 0.13 42.72
C ALA A 407 19.78 -0.80 43.09
N HIS A 408 20.05 -0.96 44.39
CA HIS A 408 20.91 -2.05 44.85
C HIS A 408 20.10 -3.35 44.89
N ASP A 409 19.03 -3.34 45.68
CA ASP A 409 18.02 -4.39 45.78
C ASP A 409 16.73 -3.92 45.13
N GLY A 410 16.55 -4.25 43.84
CA GLY A 410 15.36 -3.94 43.05
C GLY A 410 14.76 -5.18 42.41
N ILE A 411 13.97 -4.99 41.36
CA ILE A 411 13.41 -6.07 40.54
C ILE A 411 14.53 -7.01 40.08
N ASP A 412 14.45 -8.27 40.49
CA ASP A 412 15.44 -9.28 40.15
C ASP A 412 15.13 -9.93 38.80
N LEU A 413 15.66 -9.34 37.73
CA LEU A 413 15.48 -9.85 36.37
C LEU A 413 16.07 -11.26 36.20
N VAL A 414 17.15 -11.58 36.91
CA VAL A 414 17.80 -12.89 36.78
C VAL A 414 16.89 -13.97 37.37
N ASP A 415 16.33 -13.72 38.55
CA ASP A 415 15.39 -14.63 39.19
C ASP A 415 14.11 -14.77 38.35
N ILE A 416 13.45 -13.66 38.01
CA ILE A 416 12.18 -13.68 37.26
C ILE A 416 12.34 -14.41 35.93
N LEU A 417 13.40 -14.11 35.16
CA LEU A 417 13.63 -14.71 33.85
C LEU A 417 14.26 -16.11 33.92
N ASN A 418 14.55 -16.68 35.09
CA ASN A 418 14.96 -18.09 35.16
C ASN A 418 13.94 -18.97 35.89
N ASN A 419 12.89 -18.36 36.44
CA ASN A 419 11.84 -19.05 37.16
C ASN A 419 10.70 -19.54 36.26
N GLN A 420 9.80 -20.34 36.86
CA GLN A 420 8.64 -20.93 36.19
C GLN A 420 7.33 -20.16 36.42
N ASN A 421 7.36 -19.05 37.16
CA ASN A 421 6.17 -18.27 37.48
C ASN A 421 5.89 -17.25 36.38
N LYS A 422 4.62 -17.12 35.97
CA LYS A 422 4.21 -16.03 35.07
C LYS A 422 4.51 -14.67 35.71
N LYS A 423 5.00 -13.74 34.89
CA LYS A 423 5.20 -12.33 35.26
C LYS A 423 5.02 -11.44 34.05
N ILE A 424 4.63 -10.20 34.31
CA ILE A 424 4.57 -9.14 33.31
C ILE A 424 5.49 -8.02 33.74
N ILE A 425 6.51 -7.74 32.94
CA ILE A 425 7.42 -6.62 33.16
C ILE A 425 7.03 -5.53 32.15
N TYR A 426 6.37 -4.49 32.62
CA TYR A 426 5.93 -3.36 31.79
C TYR A 426 6.88 -2.19 31.99
N ILE A 427 7.53 -1.75 30.91
CA ILE A 427 8.62 -0.78 30.95
C ILE A 427 8.20 0.44 30.14
N THR A 428 8.03 1.59 30.81
CA THR A 428 7.89 2.89 30.14
C THR A 428 9.20 3.64 30.19
N GLY A 429 9.38 4.53 29.21
CA GLY A 429 10.49 5.46 29.22
C GLY A 429 10.20 6.64 28.32
N SER A 430 11.12 6.95 27.41
CA SER A 430 11.05 8.16 26.61
C SER A 430 11.60 7.94 25.21
N LEU A 431 11.03 8.68 24.26
CA LEU A 431 11.48 8.76 22.87
C LEU A 431 12.54 9.83 22.61
N ARG A 432 12.75 10.75 23.56
CA ARG A 432 13.52 12.00 23.35
C ARG A 432 14.68 12.17 24.31
N ASP A 433 14.47 11.88 25.60
CA ASP A 433 15.55 11.90 26.59
C ASP A 433 16.56 10.79 26.28
N GLU A 434 17.72 11.20 25.76
CA GLU A 434 18.77 10.28 25.34
C GLU A 434 19.27 9.39 26.48
N VAL A 435 19.27 9.87 27.73
CA VAL A 435 19.72 9.06 28.87
C VAL A 435 18.72 7.93 29.14
N VAL A 436 17.42 8.24 29.07
CA VAL A 436 16.35 7.23 29.20
C VAL A 436 16.38 6.25 28.05
N VAL A 437 16.64 6.71 26.81
CA VAL A 437 16.79 5.82 25.64
C VAL A 437 18.00 4.89 25.81
N LYS A 438 19.15 5.39 26.30
CA LYS A 438 20.33 4.57 26.63
C LYS A 438 19.98 3.52 27.69
N ALA A 439 19.27 3.91 28.75
CA ALA A 439 18.82 2.98 29.81
C ALA A 439 17.84 1.92 29.28
N GLN A 440 16.91 2.26 28.39
CA GLN A 440 16.03 1.30 27.73
C GLN A 440 16.81 0.24 26.94
N LYS A 441 17.78 0.67 26.13
CA LYS A 441 18.64 -0.24 25.34
C LYS A 441 19.50 -1.12 26.26
N MET A 442 20.03 -0.55 27.33
CA MET A 442 20.78 -1.29 28.35
C MET A 442 19.93 -2.38 28.99
N LEU A 443 18.70 -2.04 29.38
CA LEU A 443 17.79 -2.98 30.04
C LEU A 443 17.34 -4.10 29.08
N PHE A 444 17.04 -3.77 27.83
CA PHE A 444 16.75 -4.74 26.79
C PHE A 444 17.92 -5.71 26.58
N LEU A 445 19.14 -5.18 26.40
CA LEU A 445 20.33 -6.02 26.24
C LEU A 445 20.59 -6.88 27.47
N ARG A 446 20.39 -6.35 28.67
CA ARG A 446 20.54 -7.14 29.90
C ARG A 446 19.60 -8.33 29.92
N MET A 447 18.34 -8.14 29.54
CA MET A 447 17.37 -9.22 29.46
C MET A 447 17.79 -10.25 28.41
N VAL A 448 18.26 -9.83 27.23
CA VAL A 448 18.82 -10.73 26.21
C VAL A 448 19.96 -11.58 26.77
N GLN A 449 20.96 -10.96 27.42
CA GLN A 449 22.09 -11.69 28.04
C GLN A 449 21.63 -12.75 29.05
N ILE A 450 20.62 -12.44 29.87
CA ILE A 450 20.04 -13.40 30.83
C ILE A 450 19.38 -14.57 30.08
N LEU A 451 18.61 -14.28 29.03
CA LEU A 451 17.91 -15.31 28.25
C LEU A 451 18.89 -16.20 27.48
N GLU A 452 19.96 -15.65 26.90
CA GLU A 452 20.96 -16.40 26.15
C GLU A 452 21.71 -17.42 27.01
N LYS A 453 21.87 -17.12 28.30
CA LYS A 453 22.45 -18.03 29.29
C LYS A 453 21.51 -19.17 29.73
N ARG A 454 20.22 -19.13 29.37
CA ARG A 454 19.28 -20.20 29.73
C ARG A 454 19.75 -21.54 29.16
N ASN A 455 19.64 -22.58 29.99
CA ASN A 455 19.92 -23.94 29.57
C ASN A 455 18.75 -24.47 28.71
N ARG A 456 19.06 -24.85 27.46
CA ARG A 456 18.09 -25.39 26.50
C ARG A 456 17.36 -26.64 26.99
N ASN A 457 17.98 -27.42 27.88
CA ASN A 457 17.45 -28.68 28.39
C ASN A 457 16.62 -28.51 29.66
N LYS A 458 16.59 -27.32 30.26
CA LYS A 458 15.74 -27.04 31.43
C LYS A 458 14.36 -26.60 30.96
N ASP A 459 13.34 -27.06 31.69
CA ASP A 459 11.99 -26.58 31.46
C ASP A 459 11.82 -25.19 32.09
N VAL A 460 12.11 -24.16 31.31
CA VAL A 460 11.87 -22.75 31.65
C VAL A 460 10.64 -22.23 30.92
N THR A 461 10.01 -21.21 31.49
CA THR A 461 8.86 -20.52 30.93
C THR A 461 9.21 -19.75 29.66
N HIS A 462 8.32 -19.75 28.66
CA HIS A 462 8.50 -18.98 27.44
C HIS A 462 8.41 -17.48 27.71
N VAL A 463 9.28 -16.69 27.07
CA VAL A 463 9.31 -15.22 27.24
C VAL A 463 8.91 -14.54 25.95
N ASN A 464 7.84 -13.76 26.00
CA ASN A 464 7.42 -12.90 24.90
C ASN A 464 7.95 -11.48 25.15
N ILE A 465 8.80 -10.98 24.25
CA ILE A 465 9.33 -9.61 24.32
C ILE A 465 8.57 -8.75 23.33
N MET A 466 7.81 -7.78 23.82
CA MET A 466 7.11 -6.79 23.03
C MET A 466 7.94 -5.51 22.92
N LEU A 467 8.31 -5.14 21.70
CA LEU A 467 8.98 -3.89 21.36
C LEU A 467 8.00 -2.99 20.60
N ASP A 468 7.26 -2.16 21.35
CA ASP A 468 6.46 -1.12 20.70
C ASP A 468 7.39 -0.03 20.18
N GLU A 469 7.26 0.37 18.92
CA GLU A 469 8.13 1.45 18.47
C GLU A 469 9.54 1.00 18.09
N ILE A 470 9.73 -0.20 17.50
CA ILE A 470 11.05 -0.87 17.50
C ILE A 470 12.22 0.02 17.09
N LYS A 471 12.01 0.97 16.17
CA LYS A 471 13.03 1.95 15.71
C LYS A 471 13.83 2.63 16.82
N TYR A 472 13.25 2.83 18.00
CA TYR A 472 13.94 3.45 19.15
C TYR A 472 14.85 2.48 19.90
N LEU A 473 14.63 1.17 19.74
CA LEU A 473 15.39 0.09 20.38
C LEU A 473 16.34 -0.62 19.41
N ILE A 474 16.30 -0.28 18.10
CA ILE A 474 17.27 -0.81 17.12
C ILE A 474 18.70 -0.50 17.58
N SER A 475 19.48 -1.56 17.67
CA SER A 475 20.89 -1.61 18.04
C SER A 475 21.50 -2.91 17.50
N LYS A 476 22.82 -3.01 17.50
CA LYS A 476 23.51 -4.22 17.04
C LYS A 476 23.08 -5.46 17.81
N SER A 477 23.11 -5.36 19.13
CA SER A 477 22.69 -6.47 19.99
C SER A 477 21.20 -6.82 19.81
N ALA A 478 20.33 -5.85 19.51
CA ALA A 478 18.93 -6.14 19.20
C ALA A 478 18.76 -6.94 17.90
N LEU A 479 19.56 -6.64 16.86
CA LEU A 479 19.51 -7.42 15.62
C LEU A 479 20.05 -8.85 15.81
N GLU A 480 21.12 -9.01 16.58
CA GLU A 480 21.68 -10.33 16.91
C GLU A 480 20.66 -11.16 17.71
N ALA A 481 20.02 -10.54 18.72
CA ALA A 481 18.98 -11.15 19.54
C ALA A 481 17.77 -11.67 18.74
N MET A 482 17.38 -10.99 17.65
CA MET A 482 16.29 -11.42 16.78
C MET A 482 16.54 -12.82 16.18
N GLY A 483 17.81 -13.19 15.98
CA GLY A 483 18.20 -14.51 15.48
C GLY A 483 18.46 -15.55 16.57
N THR A 484 18.92 -15.14 17.75
CA THR A 484 19.46 -16.04 18.80
C THR A 484 18.51 -16.35 19.94
N LEU A 485 17.39 -15.63 20.10
CA LEU A 485 16.48 -15.86 21.23
C LEU A 485 15.55 -17.07 21.06
N ARG A 486 15.31 -17.49 19.82
CA ARG A 486 14.34 -18.55 19.48
C ARG A 486 14.62 -19.87 20.20
N ASP A 487 15.88 -20.29 20.24
CA ASP A 487 16.30 -21.54 20.91
C ASP A 487 16.38 -21.40 22.44
N LYS A 488 16.09 -20.22 22.98
CA LYS A 488 16.11 -19.87 24.42
C LYS A 488 14.71 -19.78 25.02
N LYS A 489 13.71 -20.33 24.32
CA LYS A 489 12.28 -20.22 24.64
C LYS A 489 11.87 -18.75 24.79
N ALA A 490 12.25 -17.92 23.82
CA ALA A 490 11.83 -16.54 23.77
C ALA A 490 11.58 -16.12 22.32
N ASN A 491 10.59 -15.24 22.12
CA ASN A 491 10.30 -14.62 20.84
C ASN A 491 10.18 -13.10 21.01
N ILE A 492 10.24 -12.39 19.88
CA ILE A 492 10.05 -10.95 19.85
C ILE A 492 8.79 -10.64 19.03
N LEU A 493 7.85 -9.93 19.66
CA LEU A 493 6.77 -9.22 18.98
C LEU A 493 7.18 -7.76 18.83
N PHE A 494 7.20 -7.25 17.60
CA PHE A 494 7.62 -5.87 17.37
C PHE A 494 6.66 -5.10 16.48
N THR A 495 6.55 -3.81 16.75
CA THR A 495 5.66 -2.91 16.02
C THR A 495 6.42 -1.79 15.34
N HIS A 496 5.94 -1.40 14.15
CA HIS A 496 6.46 -0.25 13.40
C HIS A 496 5.37 0.33 12.50
N GLN A 497 5.56 1.56 12.00
CA GLN A 497 4.52 2.22 11.20
C GLN A 497 4.70 1.95 9.71
N SER A 498 5.94 1.88 9.27
CA SER A 498 6.32 1.61 7.89
C SER A 498 7.65 0.86 7.83
N ARG A 499 7.93 0.19 6.70
CA ARG A 499 9.22 -0.49 6.49
C ARG A 499 10.41 0.48 6.60
N GLY A 500 10.21 1.75 6.23
CA GLY A 500 11.23 2.79 6.38
C GLY A 500 11.58 3.12 7.83
N ASP A 501 10.71 2.84 8.80
CA ASP A 501 11.05 2.98 10.23
C ASP A 501 12.14 1.98 10.67
N LEU A 502 12.37 0.90 9.91
CA LEU A 502 13.40 -0.09 10.21
C LEU A 502 14.76 0.30 9.62
N GLU A 503 14.80 1.27 8.71
CA GLU A 503 16.02 1.78 8.07
C GLU A 503 16.73 2.80 8.96
N VAL A 504 16.76 2.56 10.27
CA VAL A 504 17.51 3.40 11.20
C VAL A 504 18.99 3.07 11.04
N SER A 505 19.69 3.91 10.30
CA SER A 505 21.15 3.89 10.26
C SER A 505 21.68 4.21 11.66
N THR A 506 22.22 3.20 12.32
CA THR A 506 22.96 3.42 13.55
C THR A 506 24.43 3.66 13.20
N LYS A 507 25.22 4.11 14.18
CA LYS A 507 26.67 4.25 14.02
C LYS A 507 27.37 2.94 13.60
N GLU A 508 26.74 1.78 13.78
CA GLU A 508 27.35 0.45 13.66
C GLU A 508 26.72 -0.40 12.55
N ILE A 509 25.52 -0.04 12.06
CA ILE A 509 24.75 -0.87 11.13
C ILE A 509 24.09 0.01 10.08
N ASP A 510 24.24 -0.41 8.83
CA ASP A 510 23.54 0.15 7.68
C ASP A 510 22.02 -0.09 7.78
N GLY A 511 21.22 0.94 7.49
CA GLY A 511 19.75 0.89 7.64
C GLY A 511 19.09 -0.19 6.81
N GLN A 512 19.57 -0.46 5.58
CA GLN A 512 19.00 -1.51 4.72
C GLN A 512 19.28 -2.90 5.29
N THR A 513 20.49 -3.10 5.81
CA THR A 513 20.87 -4.34 6.49
C THR A 513 20.01 -4.57 7.74
N ALA A 514 19.79 -3.53 8.56
CA ALA A 514 18.93 -3.61 9.74
C ALA A 514 17.49 -4.01 9.38
N ARG A 515 16.89 -3.32 8.39
CA ARG A 515 15.55 -3.66 7.88
C ARG A 515 15.45 -5.12 7.47
N LYS A 516 16.40 -5.58 6.65
CA LYS A 516 16.38 -6.96 6.13
C LYS A 516 16.45 -7.99 7.25
N VAL A 517 17.37 -7.83 8.21
CA VAL A 517 17.50 -8.75 9.34
C VAL A 517 16.22 -8.81 10.19
N ILE A 518 15.60 -7.66 10.47
CA ILE A 518 14.36 -7.60 11.25
C ILE A 518 13.21 -8.27 10.49
N GLU A 519 13.03 -7.93 9.21
CA GLU A 519 11.94 -8.49 8.39
C GLU A 519 12.09 -9.99 8.17
N ASP A 520 13.29 -10.49 7.92
CA ASP A 520 13.57 -11.92 7.69
C ASP A 520 13.40 -12.75 8.98
N SER A 521 13.54 -12.14 10.15
CA SER A 521 13.36 -12.83 11.44
C SER A 521 11.91 -13.17 11.77
N ALA A 522 10.95 -12.43 11.18
CA ALA A 522 9.53 -12.60 11.47
C ALA A 522 8.89 -13.66 10.55
N GLY A 523 8.35 -14.72 11.12
CA GLY A 523 7.58 -15.74 10.37
C GLY A 523 6.08 -15.48 10.39
N LEU A 524 5.59 -14.71 11.36
CA LEU A 524 4.18 -14.29 11.46
C LEU A 524 4.06 -12.78 11.30
N ARG A 525 3.15 -12.32 10.45
CA ARG A 525 2.95 -10.89 10.18
C ARG A 525 1.49 -10.51 10.26
N TRP A 526 1.22 -9.37 10.89
CA TRP A 526 -0.06 -8.69 10.84
C TRP A 526 0.12 -7.30 10.27
N ILE A 527 -0.46 -7.06 9.10
CA ILE A 527 -0.25 -5.86 8.31
C ILE A 527 -1.56 -5.07 8.26
N TYR A 528 -1.66 -4.05 9.11
CA TYR A 528 -2.75 -3.07 9.00
C TYR A 528 -2.54 -2.14 7.81
N ARG A 529 -3.52 -1.26 7.58
CA ARG A 529 -3.41 -0.16 6.61
C ARG A 529 -2.05 0.56 6.70
N THR A 530 -1.36 0.60 5.56
CA THR A 530 -0.15 1.39 5.33
C THR A 530 -0.40 2.39 4.21
N ASP A 531 -0.12 3.68 4.46
CA ASP A 531 -0.30 4.70 3.43
C ASP A 531 0.88 4.71 2.42
N ASN A 532 2.06 4.21 2.82
CA ASN A 532 3.25 4.09 1.97
C ASN A 532 3.08 2.99 0.90
N TYR A 533 3.28 3.35 -0.37
CA TYR A 533 3.14 2.44 -1.51
C TYR A 533 4.10 1.24 -1.48
N GLU A 534 5.37 1.43 -1.11
CA GLU A 534 6.35 0.34 -1.03
C GLU A 534 5.95 -0.69 0.04
N SER A 535 5.47 -0.22 1.20
CA SER A 535 4.98 -1.11 2.26
C SER A 535 3.71 -1.84 1.85
N ALA A 536 2.78 -1.17 1.16
CA ALA A 536 1.55 -1.79 0.65
C ALA A 536 1.83 -2.80 -0.46
N LYS A 537 2.77 -2.50 -1.38
CA LYS A 537 3.22 -3.41 -2.42
C LYS A 537 3.85 -4.66 -1.82
N TRP A 538 4.78 -4.49 -0.88
CA TRP A 538 5.40 -5.60 -0.15
C TRP A 538 4.36 -6.48 0.56
N ALA A 539 3.34 -5.87 1.18
CA ALA A 539 2.24 -6.61 1.79
C ALA A 539 1.41 -7.39 0.77
N SER A 540 1.06 -6.77 -0.35
CA SER A 540 0.32 -7.39 -1.45
C SER A 540 1.11 -8.54 -2.09
N ASP A 541 2.44 -8.45 -2.18
CA ASP A 541 3.30 -9.49 -2.76
C ASP A 541 3.26 -10.81 -1.96
N PHE A 542 2.91 -10.79 -0.67
CA PHE A 542 2.63 -12.03 0.09
C PHE A 542 1.36 -12.75 -0.36
N THR A 543 0.52 -12.09 -1.15
CA THR A 543 -0.74 -12.61 -1.70
C THR A 543 -0.62 -12.97 -3.18
N ALA A 544 0.61 -13.13 -3.68
CA ALA A 544 0.85 -13.57 -5.05
C ALA A 544 0.34 -15.01 -5.23
N GLY A 545 -0.60 -15.23 -6.18
CA GLY A 545 -1.17 -16.57 -6.35
C GLY A 545 -1.91 -16.86 -7.65
N GLY A 546 -2.35 -15.86 -8.44
CA GLY A 546 -3.25 -16.11 -9.57
C GLY A 546 -2.77 -15.58 -10.92
N LEU A 547 -3.10 -16.30 -12.00
CA LEU A 547 -3.15 -15.75 -13.36
C LEU A 547 -4.57 -15.24 -13.60
N VAL A 548 -4.73 -13.92 -13.64
CA VAL A 548 -6.01 -13.26 -13.92
C VAL A 548 -6.13 -13.05 -15.43
N ASP A 549 -7.27 -13.43 -16.00
CA ASP A 549 -7.56 -13.21 -17.41
C ASP A 549 -7.92 -11.73 -17.64
N VAL A 550 -7.04 -10.99 -18.30
CA VAL A 550 -7.27 -9.60 -18.68
C VAL A 550 -7.71 -9.55 -20.14
N GLU A 551 -8.86 -8.92 -20.37
CA GLU A 551 -9.45 -8.75 -21.69
C GLU A 551 -9.14 -7.36 -22.23
N ARG A 552 -8.40 -7.27 -23.33
CA ARG A 552 -8.27 -6.03 -24.11
C ARG A 552 -9.21 -6.10 -25.31
N ARG A 553 -10.11 -5.12 -25.43
CA ARG A 553 -10.98 -4.93 -26.59
C ARG A 553 -10.51 -3.71 -27.39
N ASN A 554 -10.64 -3.79 -28.71
CA ASN A 554 -10.52 -2.63 -29.56
C ASN A 554 -11.89 -1.93 -29.63
N LEU A 555 -11.89 -0.61 -29.76
CA LEU A 555 -13.11 0.17 -29.96
C LEU A 555 -13.18 0.56 -31.44
N SER A 556 -14.36 0.38 -32.04
CA SER A 556 -14.68 0.77 -33.42
C SER A 556 -15.86 1.73 -33.40
N VAL A 557 -16.10 2.49 -34.46
CA VAL A 557 -17.19 3.48 -34.51
C VAL A 557 -18.31 3.00 -35.43
N ASN A 558 -19.56 3.32 -35.12
CA ASN A 558 -20.72 3.02 -35.96
C ASN A 558 -21.23 4.25 -36.75
N GLN A 559 -22.22 4.05 -37.63
CA GLN A 559 -22.82 5.14 -38.41
C GLN A 559 -23.35 6.32 -37.60
N SER A 560 -23.74 6.10 -36.35
CA SER A 560 -24.24 7.12 -35.42
C SER A 560 -23.11 7.84 -34.67
N ASN A 561 -21.85 7.59 -35.03
CA ASN A 561 -20.63 8.02 -34.33
C ASN A 561 -20.53 7.50 -32.88
N VAL A 562 -21.11 6.33 -32.62
CA VAL A 562 -21.07 5.68 -31.32
C VAL A 562 -19.95 4.64 -31.30
N GLU A 563 -19.17 4.63 -30.21
CA GLU A 563 -18.14 3.61 -29.96
C GLU A 563 -18.78 2.25 -29.67
N MET A 564 -18.40 1.27 -30.48
CA MET A 564 -18.81 -0.13 -30.41
C MET A 564 -17.59 -0.98 -30.05
N ALA A 565 -17.73 -1.82 -29.02
CA ALA A 565 -16.67 -2.75 -28.63
C ALA A 565 -16.49 -3.85 -29.69
N SER A 566 -15.25 -4.07 -30.14
CA SER A 566 -14.92 -5.10 -31.13
C SER A 566 -15.26 -6.51 -30.64
N LYS A 567 -15.62 -7.40 -31.58
CA LYS A 567 -15.86 -8.83 -31.30
C LYS A 567 -14.60 -9.58 -30.91
N GLU A 568 -13.47 -9.18 -31.49
CA GLU A 568 -12.18 -9.75 -31.16
C GLU A 568 -11.71 -9.17 -29.84
N ALA A 569 -11.58 -10.05 -28.87
CA ALA A 569 -11.08 -9.76 -27.55
C ALA A 569 -9.79 -10.56 -27.36
N THR A 570 -8.67 -9.85 -27.21
CA THR A 570 -7.41 -10.51 -26.88
C THR A 570 -7.40 -10.76 -25.38
N ILE A 571 -7.42 -12.03 -25.00
CA ILE A 571 -7.29 -12.45 -23.60
C ILE A 571 -5.81 -12.73 -23.35
N PHE A 572 -5.24 -12.04 -22.37
CA PHE A 572 -3.91 -12.37 -21.87
C PHE A 572 -3.98 -12.64 -20.38
N LYS A 573 -3.17 -13.59 -19.93
CA LYS A 573 -3.05 -13.94 -18.51
C LYS A 573 -2.03 -13.03 -17.87
N GLN A 574 -2.45 -12.25 -16.87
CA GLN A 574 -1.57 -11.42 -16.07
C GLN A 574 -1.45 -12.02 -14.68
N LYS A 575 -0.22 -12.13 -14.17
CA LYS A 575 0.00 -12.51 -12.77
C LYS A 575 -0.48 -11.36 -11.88
N ALA A 576 -1.42 -11.62 -10.99
CA ALA A 576 -1.92 -10.62 -10.05
C ALA A 576 -1.96 -11.18 -8.62
N ASN A 577 -1.80 -10.28 -7.68
CA ASN A 577 -1.98 -10.56 -6.25
C ASN A 577 -3.49 -10.57 -5.97
N TYR A 578 -3.99 -11.55 -5.21
CA TYR A 578 -5.44 -11.62 -4.95
C TYR A 578 -5.91 -10.55 -3.94
N ILE A 579 -5.01 -10.01 -3.12
CA ILE A 579 -5.25 -8.78 -2.36
C ILE A 579 -4.38 -7.68 -2.97
N ASP A 580 -5.05 -6.75 -3.65
CA ASP A 580 -4.40 -5.65 -4.35
C ASP A 580 -3.77 -4.62 -3.40
N ILE A 581 -2.77 -3.88 -3.89
CA ILE A 581 -2.10 -2.79 -3.18
C ILE A 581 -3.11 -1.76 -2.68
N SER A 582 -4.09 -1.41 -3.51
CA SER A 582 -5.14 -0.45 -3.18
C SER A 582 -5.98 -0.92 -1.99
N VAL A 583 -6.26 -2.23 -1.89
CA VAL A 583 -7.01 -2.82 -0.76
C VAL A 583 -6.23 -2.60 0.53
N ILE A 584 -4.93 -2.91 0.55
CA ILE A 584 -4.06 -2.68 1.72
C ILE A 584 -4.05 -1.21 2.13
N GLN A 585 -3.96 -0.28 1.18
CA GLN A 585 -3.95 1.17 1.45
C GLN A 585 -5.29 1.70 1.98
N ASN A 586 -6.39 0.95 1.84
CA ASN A 586 -7.73 1.36 2.28
C ASN A 586 -8.35 0.46 3.35
N LEU A 587 -7.56 -0.45 3.93
CA LEU A 587 -8.04 -1.27 5.06
C LEU A 587 -8.64 -0.40 6.17
N PRO A 588 -9.81 -0.77 6.72
CA PRO A 588 -10.42 -0.03 7.81
C PRO A 588 -9.59 -0.16 9.10
N SER A 589 -9.88 0.70 10.08
CA SER A 589 -9.26 0.59 11.40
C SER A 589 -9.56 -0.80 12.01
N ARG A 590 -8.57 -1.38 12.69
CA ARG A 590 -8.63 -2.73 13.27
C ARG A 590 -8.78 -3.87 12.25
N CYS A 591 -8.64 -3.62 10.95
CA CYS A 591 -8.53 -4.66 9.94
C CYS A 591 -7.10 -4.75 9.40
N GLY A 592 -6.55 -5.95 9.33
CA GLY A 592 -5.22 -6.21 8.79
C GLY A 592 -5.14 -7.50 8.00
N LEU A 593 -4.12 -7.59 7.15
CA LEU A 593 -3.73 -8.80 6.45
C LEU A 593 -2.87 -9.66 7.38
N ILE A 594 -3.28 -10.90 7.62
CA ILE A 594 -2.44 -11.89 8.31
C ILE A 594 -1.66 -12.72 7.29
N VAL A 595 -0.36 -12.91 7.54
CA VAL A 595 0.55 -13.68 6.70
C VAL A 595 1.40 -14.60 7.57
N GLY A 596 1.69 -15.80 7.06
CA GLY A 596 2.69 -16.68 7.65
C GLY A 596 2.16 -17.58 8.76
N ASP A 597 0.84 -17.63 8.99
CA ASP A 597 0.20 -18.58 9.90
C ASP A 597 0.12 -20.01 9.34
N GLY A 598 0.53 -20.22 8.10
CA GLY A 598 0.56 -21.53 7.42
C GLY A 598 -0.66 -21.76 6.53
N GLN A 599 -1.54 -20.77 6.44
CA GLN A 599 -2.64 -20.71 5.48
C GLN A 599 -2.37 -19.61 4.44
N LEU A 600 -3.26 -19.49 3.47
CA LEU A 600 -3.26 -18.34 2.56
C LEU A 600 -3.48 -17.06 3.36
N ALA A 601 -2.80 -15.99 2.93
CA ALA A 601 -2.98 -14.68 3.53
C ALA A 601 -4.43 -14.23 3.39
N ARG A 602 -4.95 -13.60 4.43
CA ARG A 602 -6.37 -13.23 4.50
C ARG A 602 -6.58 -12.02 5.39
N LEU A 603 -7.70 -11.35 5.22
CA LEU A 603 -8.08 -10.24 6.06
C LEU A 603 -8.61 -10.74 7.40
N ALA A 604 -8.24 -10.04 8.47
CA ALA A 604 -8.66 -10.33 9.83
C ALA A 604 -8.92 -9.03 10.61
N TYR A 605 -9.85 -9.11 11.56
CA TYR A 605 -10.36 -7.98 12.31
C TYR A 605 -10.06 -8.17 13.79
N SER A 606 -9.30 -7.23 14.37
CA SER A 606 -9.00 -7.18 15.81
C SER A 606 -10.04 -6.35 16.57
N SER A 607 -10.16 -6.61 17.88
CA SER A 607 -11.00 -5.81 18.78
C SER A 607 -10.29 -5.59 20.11
N PRO A 608 -10.52 -4.46 20.80
CA PRO A 608 -9.91 -4.19 22.10
C PRO A 608 -10.58 -5.00 23.22
N ILE A 609 -9.82 -5.28 24.28
CA ILE A 609 -10.38 -5.67 25.57
C ILE A 609 -10.74 -4.38 26.30
N LEU A 610 -12.01 -4.22 26.66
CA LEU A 610 -12.50 -3.04 27.35
C LEU A 610 -12.34 -3.23 28.86
N VAL A 611 -11.60 -2.34 29.50
CA VAL A 611 -11.32 -2.34 30.95
C VAL A 611 -11.41 -0.93 31.52
N GLU A 612 -11.56 -0.81 32.84
CA GLU A 612 -11.47 0.48 33.52
C GLU A 612 -10.00 0.90 33.71
N LYS A 613 -9.74 2.22 33.62
CA LYS A 613 -8.41 2.76 33.88
C LYS A 613 -8.07 2.63 35.36
N SER A 614 -6.78 2.43 35.62
CA SER A 614 -6.23 2.23 36.96
C SER A 614 -4.89 2.96 37.08
N ASP A 615 -4.57 3.47 38.28
CA ASP A 615 -3.32 4.19 38.49
C ASP A 615 -2.08 3.33 38.18
N LYS A 616 -1.07 3.93 37.54
CA LYS A 616 0.21 3.26 37.30
C LYS A 616 1.04 3.34 38.58
N CYS A 617 1.26 2.21 39.23
CA CYS A 617 2.02 2.14 40.48
C CYS A 617 3.40 1.56 40.19
N VAL A 618 4.44 2.38 40.33
CA VAL A 618 5.84 1.94 40.15
C VAL A 618 6.17 0.87 41.19
N THR A 619 6.81 -0.20 40.76
CA THR A 619 7.29 -1.23 41.68
C THR A 619 8.61 -0.78 42.30
N SER A 620 8.55 -0.17 43.49
CA SER A 620 9.73 0.24 44.26
C SER A 620 10.03 -0.75 45.39
N PHE A 621 11.31 -0.97 45.64
CA PHE A 621 11.84 -1.67 46.81
C PHE A 621 12.49 -0.64 47.75
N GLU A 622 12.77 -1.00 49.01
CA GLU A 622 13.18 -0.08 50.07
C GLU A 622 14.14 1.03 49.59
N THR A 623 13.79 2.26 49.94
CA THR A 623 14.38 3.47 49.39
C THR A 623 15.83 3.60 49.83
N GLN A 624 16.77 3.72 48.88
CA GLN A 624 18.09 4.26 49.19
C GLN A 624 17.91 5.69 49.75
N ALA A 625 18.55 5.99 50.88
CA ALA A 625 18.32 7.22 51.65
C ALA A 625 18.71 8.55 50.94
N ILE A 626 19.37 8.49 49.77
CA ILE A 626 19.96 9.64 49.07
C ILE A 626 19.65 9.51 47.58
N SER A 627 19.24 10.61 46.92
CA SER A 627 18.99 10.64 45.46
C SER A 627 20.30 10.55 44.66
N SER A 628 20.25 10.14 43.39
CA SER A 628 21.48 9.96 42.61
C SER A 628 22.20 11.28 42.33
N ARG A 629 21.47 12.40 42.27
CA ARG A 629 22.07 13.74 42.18
C ARG A 629 22.86 14.11 43.44
N GLU A 630 22.28 13.89 44.62
CA GLU A 630 22.95 14.13 45.90
C GLU A 630 24.14 13.20 46.09
N PHE A 631 24.02 11.93 45.67
CA PHE A 631 25.12 10.98 45.66
C PHE A 631 26.29 11.47 44.81
N LEU A 632 26.04 11.90 43.56
CA LEU A 632 27.06 12.46 42.68
C LEU A 632 27.71 13.73 43.26
N ALA A 633 26.91 14.61 43.88
CA ALA A 633 27.43 15.80 44.55
C ALA A 633 28.36 15.44 45.71
N SER A 634 28.00 14.44 46.53
CA SER A 634 28.80 13.99 47.68
C SER A 634 30.18 13.46 47.28
N ILE A 635 30.27 12.74 46.15
CA ILE A 635 31.54 12.22 45.62
C ILE A 635 32.44 13.39 45.17
N ARG A 636 31.86 14.38 44.48
CA ARG A 636 32.60 15.56 44.03
C ARG A 636 33.15 16.37 45.20
N GLU A 637 32.34 16.58 46.24
CA GLU A 637 32.79 17.24 47.49
C GLU A 637 33.91 16.47 48.21
N THR A 638 33.89 15.13 48.20
CA THR A 638 35.00 14.35 48.77
C THR A 638 36.30 14.46 47.98
N ASN A 639 36.22 14.65 46.66
CA ASN A 639 37.39 14.84 45.79
C ASN A 639 37.96 16.27 45.89
N ASP A 640 37.13 17.28 46.17
CA ASP A 640 37.54 18.70 46.25
C ASP A 640 38.11 19.10 47.63
N LYS A 641 38.07 18.23 48.65
CA LYS A 641 38.70 18.51 49.95
C LYS A 641 40.23 18.51 49.83
N PRO A 642 40.94 19.59 50.19
CA PRO A 642 42.41 19.60 50.20
C PRO A 642 42.92 18.57 51.20
N LYS A 643 43.81 17.66 50.73
CA LYS A 643 44.51 16.69 51.58
C LYS A 643 45.16 17.41 52.76
N THR A 644 44.64 17.21 53.97
CA THR A 644 45.28 17.67 55.20
C THR A 644 46.60 16.92 55.38
N ALA A 645 47.61 17.66 55.81
CA ALA A 645 48.97 17.20 55.94
C ALA A 645 49.12 16.17 57.06
N SER A 646 48.96 14.89 56.73
CA SER A 646 49.43 13.79 57.57
C SER A 646 49.87 12.60 56.72
N ASP A 647 50.88 12.82 55.88
CA ASP A 647 51.79 11.75 55.46
C ASP A 647 53.08 12.36 54.89
N LYS A 648 53.89 12.90 55.82
CA LYS A 648 55.33 13.06 55.62
C LYS A 648 56.02 12.28 56.73
N LYS A 649 56.53 11.09 56.40
CA LYS A 649 57.86 10.57 56.76
C LYS A 649 57.90 9.05 56.54
N VAL A 650 58.61 8.61 55.50
CA VAL A 650 59.75 7.69 55.62
C VAL A 650 60.67 7.95 54.42
N LYS A 651 61.73 8.76 54.61
CA LYS A 651 62.92 8.73 53.75
C LYS A 651 63.85 7.68 54.32
N ASN A 652 64.04 6.57 53.61
CA ASN A 652 65.12 5.64 53.90
C ASN A 652 66.42 6.14 53.27
N ASN A 653 67.42 6.29 54.13
CA ASN A 653 68.82 6.50 53.80
C ASN A 653 69.37 5.35 52.95
N ARG A 654 70.17 5.68 51.92
CA ARG A 654 71.46 5.03 51.66
C ARG A 654 72.32 5.93 50.77
N ASN A 655 73.36 6.46 51.40
CA ASN A 655 74.53 7.08 50.78
C ASN A 655 75.49 5.97 50.32
N THR A 656 76.00 6.07 49.09
CA THR A 656 77.41 5.81 48.73
C THR A 656 77.75 6.59 47.46
N LYS A 657 78.71 7.51 47.57
CA LYS A 657 79.42 8.27 46.50
C LYS A 657 80.70 7.49 46.05
N PRO A 658 81.63 8.04 45.24
CA PRO A 658 81.55 8.55 43.84
C PRO A 658 82.76 8.09 42.96
N VAL A 659 82.79 8.35 41.64
CA VAL A 659 84.04 8.55 40.86
C VAL A 659 83.81 9.51 39.65
N ASP A 660 84.50 10.66 39.71
CA ASP A 660 85.20 11.50 38.70
C ASP A 660 84.68 11.84 37.27
N ASN A 661 84.23 13.11 37.13
CA ASN A 661 84.56 14.25 36.21
C ASN A 661 85.54 14.06 35.00
N PRO A 662 85.72 15.05 34.04
CA PRO A 662 85.12 16.41 33.89
C PRO A 662 84.88 16.99 32.44
N GLN A 663 84.34 18.24 32.40
CA GLN A 663 84.48 19.34 31.38
C GLN A 663 83.69 19.24 30.04
N SER A 664 83.15 20.29 29.40
CA SER A 664 83.33 21.77 29.39
C SER A 664 82.00 22.47 28.94
N GLY A 665 81.63 23.66 29.43
CA GLY A 665 81.78 24.97 28.75
C GLY A 665 80.99 25.07 27.42
N THR A 666 79.98 25.92 27.20
CA THR A 666 80.09 27.40 27.14
C THR A 666 78.68 28.00 26.92
N MET A 667 78.35 29.10 27.61
CA MET A 667 77.24 30.02 27.29
C MET A 667 77.66 30.95 26.15
N VAL A 668 76.78 31.30 25.20
CA VAL A 668 76.65 32.69 24.67
C VAL A 668 75.23 32.92 24.15
N ASN A 669 74.71 34.09 24.53
CA ASN A 669 73.44 34.73 24.25
C ASN A 669 73.59 35.73 23.08
N ARG A 670 72.57 35.94 22.22
CA ARG A 670 72.24 37.18 21.45
C ARG A 670 71.20 36.86 20.35
N GLU A 671 69.97 37.35 20.48
CA GLU A 671 69.43 38.65 20.04
C GLU A 671 68.94 38.71 18.58
N ARG A 672 67.61 38.87 18.47
CA ARG A 672 66.79 39.67 17.54
C ARG A 672 67.41 40.20 16.24
N VAL A 673 66.66 40.05 15.13
CA VAL A 673 66.25 41.17 14.26
C VAL A 673 64.86 40.88 13.64
N ASN A 674 63.97 41.87 13.72
CA ASN A 674 62.69 42.01 13.02
C ASN A 674 62.88 42.68 11.65
N SER A 675 62.06 42.34 10.65
CA SER A 675 61.52 43.22 9.59
C SER A 675 60.57 42.39 8.72
N ALA A 676 59.24 42.47 8.79
CA ALA A 676 58.32 43.56 8.44
C ALA A 676 58.25 43.88 6.92
N VAL A 677 57.00 43.92 6.43
CA VAL A 677 56.41 44.81 5.40
C VAL A 677 55.87 44.14 4.11
N ASP A 678 54.52 44.13 4.04
CA ASP A 678 53.56 44.45 2.94
C ASP A 678 53.63 43.76 1.57
N ALA A 679 52.61 43.74 0.71
CA ALA A 679 51.12 43.79 0.73
C ALA A 679 50.65 43.65 -0.74
N ASP A 680 49.42 43.17 -0.94
CA ASP A 680 48.47 43.42 -2.06
C ASP A 680 48.73 43.09 -3.54
N ARG A 681 47.82 42.24 -4.10
CA ARG A 681 46.95 42.37 -5.31
C ARG A 681 46.59 40.98 -5.86
N VAL A 682 45.34 40.49 -5.94
CA VAL A 682 44.17 40.89 -6.77
C VAL A 682 44.45 40.81 -8.28
N ASP A 683 44.08 39.70 -8.94
CA ASP A 683 42.91 39.63 -9.87
C ASP A 683 42.81 38.29 -10.65
N SER A 684 41.56 38.01 -11.04
CA SER A 684 40.96 36.92 -11.83
C SER A 684 41.56 36.58 -13.19
N VAL A 685 41.39 35.32 -13.67
CA VAL A 685 41.03 34.97 -15.07
C VAL A 685 40.28 33.61 -15.14
N MET A 686 39.13 33.61 -15.83
CA MET A 686 38.38 32.48 -16.38
C MET A 686 38.87 32.13 -17.80
N ALA A 687 38.90 30.85 -18.18
CA ALA A 687 38.63 30.28 -19.52
C ALA A 687 39.08 28.80 -19.53
N GLU A 688 38.15 27.84 -19.65
CA GLU A 688 37.81 27.11 -20.89
C GLU A 688 38.90 26.12 -21.36
N LEU A 689 38.57 24.82 -21.43
CA LEU A 689 38.67 24.02 -22.67
C LEU A 689 38.28 22.54 -22.44
N ILE A 690 37.17 22.16 -23.10
CA ILE A 690 37.02 21.02 -24.03
C ILE A 690 37.14 19.56 -23.52
N MET A 691 36.00 18.84 -23.67
CA MET A 691 35.87 17.38 -23.76
C MET A 691 36.44 16.83 -25.08
N PRO A 692 36.79 15.54 -25.12
CA PRO A 692 36.26 14.73 -26.21
C PRO A 692 35.62 13.41 -25.73
N ASP A 693 34.51 13.09 -26.39
CA ASP A 693 33.97 11.74 -26.56
C ASP A 693 35.05 10.80 -27.10
N ASP A 694 35.01 9.53 -26.68
CA ASP A 694 35.18 8.44 -27.64
C ASP A 694 34.50 7.14 -27.17
N ASN A 695 33.77 6.58 -28.12
CA ASN A 695 33.11 5.27 -28.10
C ASN A 695 34.11 4.12 -27.91
N HIS A 696 33.76 3.14 -27.11
CA HIS A 696 33.99 1.73 -27.46
C HIS A 696 32.93 0.85 -26.79
N GLY A 697 32.07 0.26 -27.62
CA GLY A 697 31.32 -0.93 -27.23
C GLY A 697 32.21 -2.16 -27.32
N ASP A 698 31.86 -3.18 -26.53
CA ASP A 698 32.02 -4.57 -26.96
C ASP A 698 30.99 -5.47 -26.26
N ASN A 699 30.23 -6.15 -27.11
CA ASN A 699 29.38 -7.29 -26.79
C ASN A 699 30.26 -8.52 -26.53
N TYR A 700 29.95 -9.29 -25.50
CA TYR A 700 30.20 -10.74 -25.52
C TYR A 700 29.03 -11.50 -24.88
N HIS A 701 28.19 -12.04 -25.76
CA HIS A 701 27.46 -13.29 -25.54
C HIS A 701 28.43 -14.44 -25.85
N GLU A 702 28.55 -15.44 -24.97
CA GLU A 702 28.21 -16.85 -25.26
C GLU A 702 28.64 -17.82 -24.15
N HIS A 703 27.73 -18.76 -23.89
CA HIS A 703 27.91 -20.15 -23.44
C HIS A 703 28.58 -20.50 -22.10
N SER A 704 27.74 -20.86 -21.10
CA SER A 704 27.58 -22.24 -20.61
C SER A 704 26.34 -22.37 -19.72
#